data_AF-A0A955Z311-F1
#
_entry.id   AF-A0A955Z311-F1
#
_cell.length_a   1.000
_cell.length_b   1.000
_cell.length_c   1.000
_cell.angle_alpha   90.00
_cell.angle_beta   90.00
_cell.angle_gamma   90.00
#
_symmetry.space_group_name_H-M   'P 1'
#
loop_
_entity.id
_entity.type
_entity.pdbx_description
1 polymer ?
#
loop_
_entity_poly.entity_id
_entity_poly.type
_entity_poly.pdbx_seq_one_letter_code
_entity_poly.pdbx_strand_id
1 'polypeptide(L)'
;MLHRVVSASVVRVLLLALCVFFVACASEGEAPRADEVEAELFPSTRVLTTDDMSALERETDEGALTFSKAPAALDGVAAGDVFLAPATPKTPNGMLRVVLEATREGEALTLQTAGAPAQLAFRKLAVRVARPVELDAQPTADRAGLAPLGIGGDVERGKEIKVVVFDGDGDPSTTDDQVRIEGRLGGGFSYDLSFGFDWGGIFDLPNAVRACLASLPGVLVGKTPKCSVESLIPEAKIVFQVDPRMAAQVRVIGKAALAFEKDFDVATIHLPPIVLGPVIFTPAVEIIARVEGGASASFRAGVDGRLDMQTSVTASTKTAGKPVFATPSIKDWTFSADTPEVGLHAHAKASVGVRLEMPLYAVAGPYASAAVTASIEADPLKTPCWQLSTGVESRIGVKLTTPKLPFVGSVTVADAEAAPFKVIDKVVASGQCSDPPPGATHLPPGSGPDAKALREPAFTPWSRLVEGDVAPSAGIGPFATGLVFSQLSKSVDDRWLVAGSEARSLLKIDADGNKTWQVRYLDPTGQPLKVLRTAPTRDAAIAVLASGTEGSAFDLLKVGQGGGLAFARGYALPFEACATPRADLLVHDATDGFSVLGTCLSQDRAFVVHLTRAGDVRAAEVWTAAGATSIAPRAWTVIGDELVLTGEIRGGTDGMFVARLSRDGAIGEAKRYTACAAAMNLTPTAIGPAEQGGLTILGGSFAQRRGLIARVERGGAVRFAKFPGEKAGAAPVFVPSAIAELPTSGFVMAASTFELLGDGVTQVPAVALAGVDTGGRVTWSKRYALRGPAGIRATSFGALRLTADGGAQISAIANATDGAAAATWNLKVPAKDGAIVDPQVTASPMALDDGPTCAIDDAPLAFAQNAVEVETATRAVSVERR
;
A
#
# COMPACT_ATOMS: atom_id res chain seq x y z
N MET A 1 69.66 19.15 4.41
CA MET A 1 69.73 19.33 5.88
C MET A 1 68.44 18.77 6.44
N LEU A 2 68.34 17.74 7.27
CA LEU A 2 69.27 16.90 8.01
C LEU A 2 68.74 15.45 7.96
N HIS A 3 69.66 14.48 7.99
CA HIS A 3 69.52 13.03 8.26
C HIS A 3 68.58 12.67 9.45
N ARG A 4 68.04 11.46 9.70
CA ARG A 4 68.46 10.03 9.53
C ARG A 4 67.23 9.16 9.94
N VAL A 5 66.90 8.04 9.27
CA VAL A 5 67.14 6.62 9.67
C VAL A 5 66.96 6.29 11.16
N VAL A 6 66.06 5.33 11.46
CA VAL A 6 65.96 4.34 12.57
C VAL A 6 64.47 3.93 12.67
N SER A 7 64.01 2.68 12.82
CA SER A 7 64.54 1.32 12.80
C SER A 7 63.30 0.39 12.83
N ALA A 8 63.33 -0.71 12.08
CA ALA A 8 62.24 -1.68 11.91
C ALA A 8 61.97 -2.59 13.12
N SER A 9 62.23 -2.13 14.35
CA SER A 9 62.14 -2.94 15.57
C SER A 9 60.94 -2.64 16.47
N VAL A 10 60.14 -1.60 16.19
CA VAL A 10 58.94 -1.27 16.99
C VAL A 10 57.69 -2.02 16.52
N VAL A 11 57.64 -2.48 15.27
CA VAL A 11 56.49 -3.21 14.70
C VAL A 11 56.44 -4.68 15.15
N ARG A 12 57.55 -5.27 15.60
CA ARG A 12 57.59 -6.66 16.09
C ARG A 12 57.26 -6.83 17.58
N VAL A 13 57.32 -5.76 18.38
CA VAL A 13 56.93 -5.82 19.82
C VAL A 13 55.46 -5.47 20.00
N LEU A 14 54.85 -4.68 19.10
CA LEU A 14 53.41 -4.42 19.13
C LEU A 14 52.55 -5.59 18.60
N LEU A 15 53.13 -6.48 17.77
CA LEU A 15 52.45 -7.67 17.25
C LEU A 15 52.51 -8.90 18.19
N LEU A 16 53.30 -8.85 19.28
CA LEU A 16 53.35 -9.93 20.28
C LEU A 16 52.54 -9.61 21.55
N ALA A 17 52.10 -8.37 21.75
CA ALA A 17 51.26 -7.94 22.87
C ALA A 17 49.74 -7.94 22.55
N LEU A 18 49.35 -8.21 21.30
CA LEU A 18 47.95 -8.30 20.87
C LEU A 18 47.42 -9.74 20.75
N CYS A 19 48.21 -10.74 21.16
CA CYS A 19 47.87 -12.17 21.08
C CYS A 19 47.47 -12.80 22.43
N VAL A 20 47.18 -12.03 23.49
CA VAL A 20 46.89 -12.57 24.84
C VAL A 20 45.47 -12.24 25.35
N PHE A 21 44.57 -11.63 24.56
CA PHE A 21 43.18 -11.34 25.01
C PHE A 21 42.03 -11.87 24.13
N PHE A 22 42.31 -12.77 23.18
CA PHE A 22 41.24 -13.53 22.49
C PHE A 22 41.48 -15.04 22.60
N VAL A 23 41.47 -15.55 23.84
CA VAL A 23 40.97 -16.92 24.08
C VAL A 23 39.47 -16.79 24.29
N ALA A 24 38.75 -16.48 23.21
CA ALA A 24 37.33 -16.78 23.13
C ALA A 24 37.25 -18.25 22.75
N CYS A 25 36.75 -19.07 23.68
CA CYS A 25 36.58 -20.50 23.50
C CYS A 25 35.93 -20.83 22.16
N ALA A 26 36.70 -21.40 21.23
CA ALA A 26 36.14 -22.34 20.27
C ALA A 26 35.81 -23.60 21.09
N SER A 27 34.63 -23.64 21.71
CA SER A 27 34.13 -24.84 22.36
C SER A 27 33.88 -25.89 21.29
N GLU A 28 34.73 -26.90 21.25
CA GLU A 28 34.43 -28.21 20.66
C GLU A 28 33.02 -28.65 21.10
N GLY A 29 32.26 -29.22 20.17
CA GLY A 29 30.83 -29.51 20.29
C GLY A 29 30.45 -30.21 21.61
N GLU A 30 30.09 -29.41 22.61
CA GLU A 30 29.44 -29.86 23.82
C GLU A 30 28.06 -30.38 23.42
N ALA A 31 27.73 -31.61 23.81
CA ALA A 31 26.41 -32.19 23.54
C ALA A 31 25.30 -31.20 23.96
N PRO A 32 24.17 -31.13 23.24
CA PRO A 32 23.09 -30.20 23.58
C PRO A 32 22.73 -30.36 25.06
N ARG A 33 22.93 -29.30 25.83
CA ARG A 33 22.60 -29.26 27.26
C ARG A 33 21.08 -29.40 27.40
N ALA A 34 20.63 -30.10 28.43
CA ALA A 34 19.21 -30.36 28.68
C ALA A 34 18.43 -29.06 28.92
N ASP A 35 17.10 -29.10 28.73
CA ASP A 35 16.23 -27.99 29.12
C ASP A 35 16.33 -27.76 30.64
N GLU A 36 16.46 -26.51 31.07
CA GLU A 36 16.68 -26.12 32.47
C GLU A 36 15.65 -25.08 32.91
N VAL A 37 15.18 -25.18 34.15
CA VAL A 37 14.34 -24.17 34.79
C VAL A 37 14.70 -24.00 36.26
N GLU A 38 14.98 -22.76 36.64
CA GLU A 38 15.04 -22.30 38.02
C GLU A 38 13.94 -21.23 38.18
N ALA A 39 12.92 -21.53 38.98
CA ALA A 39 11.78 -20.67 39.16
C ALA A 39 11.46 -20.51 40.65
N GLU A 40 11.31 -19.27 41.08
CA GLU A 40 10.82 -18.92 42.40
C GLU A 40 9.60 -18.01 42.27
N LEU A 41 8.48 -18.43 42.83
CA LEU A 41 7.20 -17.74 42.71
C LEU A 41 7.06 -16.65 43.78
N PHE A 42 6.30 -15.60 43.48
CA PHE A 42 5.85 -14.69 44.54
C PHE A 42 4.84 -15.40 45.46
N PRO A 43 4.73 -14.98 46.75
CA PRO A 43 3.71 -15.49 47.66
C PRO A 43 2.26 -15.27 47.17
N SER A 44 2.04 -14.25 46.33
CA SER A 44 0.76 -13.95 45.70
C SER A 44 0.45 -14.79 44.46
N THR A 45 1.38 -15.64 44.03
CA THR A 45 1.20 -16.48 42.85
C THR A 45 0.61 -17.83 43.24
N ARG A 46 -0.55 -18.15 42.69
CA ARG A 46 -1.24 -19.43 42.89
C ARG A 46 -0.91 -20.38 41.74
N VAL A 47 -0.54 -21.62 42.07
CA VAL A 47 -0.29 -22.67 41.08
C VAL A 47 -1.49 -23.59 41.05
N LEU A 48 -2.17 -23.67 39.90
CA LEU A 48 -3.24 -24.62 39.68
C LEU A 48 -2.64 -25.92 39.14
N THR A 49 -3.10 -27.04 39.68
CA THR A 49 -2.78 -28.38 39.17
C THR A 49 -3.74 -28.78 38.05
N THR A 50 -3.46 -29.88 37.34
CA THR A 50 -4.40 -30.45 36.37
C THR A 50 -5.73 -30.82 37.03
N ASP A 51 -5.71 -31.25 38.30
CA ASP A 51 -6.91 -31.57 39.07
C ASP A 51 -7.71 -30.32 39.42
N ASP A 52 -7.06 -29.23 39.83
CA ASP A 52 -7.74 -27.94 40.05
C ASP A 52 -8.42 -27.45 38.76
N MET A 53 -7.77 -27.67 37.61
CA MET A 53 -8.29 -27.32 36.29
C MET A 53 -9.46 -28.21 35.84
N SER A 54 -9.68 -29.37 36.45
CA SER A 54 -10.87 -30.18 36.18
C SER A 54 -12.16 -29.52 36.66
N ALA A 55 -12.07 -28.67 37.69
CA ALA A 55 -13.19 -27.90 38.25
C ALA A 55 -13.54 -26.63 37.45
N LEU A 56 -12.71 -26.23 36.48
CA LEU A 56 -12.99 -25.12 35.58
C LEU A 56 -14.15 -25.49 34.65
N GLU A 57 -15.32 -24.87 34.80
CA GLU A 57 -16.47 -25.12 33.93
C GLU A 57 -16.38 -24.34 32.63
N ARG A 58 -16.00 -23.06 32.74
CA ARG A 58 -16.07 -22.11 31.63
C ARG A 58 -14.91 -21.11 31.69
N GLU A 59 -14.29 -20.89 30.54
CA GLU A 59 -13.48 -19.72 30.22
C GLU A 59 -14.24 -18.92 29.15
N THR A 60 -14.38 -17.61 29.35
CA THR A 60 -14.93 -16.71 28.32
C THR A 60 -13.81 -15.99 27.58
N ASP A 61 -14.07 -15.58 26.34
CA ASP A 61 -13.11 -14.79 25.55
C ASP A 61 -12.82 -13.42 26.19
N GLU A 62 -13.67 -12.96 27.13
CA GLU A 62 -13.49 -11.73 27.92
C GLU A 62 -12.55 -11.93 29.14
N GLY A 63 -12.06 -13.15 29.36
CA GLY A 63 -11.15 -13.46 30.48
C GLY A 63 -11.85 -13.84 31.78
N ALA A 64 -13.14 -14.18 31.75
CA ALA A 64 -13.86 -14.70 32.92
C ALA A 64 -13.64 -16.21 33.06
N LEU A 65 -13.27 -16.67 34.26
CA LEU A 65 -13.12 -18.07 34.62
C LEU A 65 -14.14 -18.46 35.67
N THR A 66 -14.95 -19.49 35.42
CA THR A 66 -15.94 -20.01 36.37
C THR A 66 -15.59 -21.42 36.82
N PHE A 67 -15.46 -21.61 38.12
CA PHE A 67 -15.23 -22.88 38.78
C PHE A 67 -16.50 -23.32 39.52
N SER A 68 -16.92 -24.56 39.31
CA SER A 68 -18.08 -25.16 40.00
C SER A 68 -17.87 -25.27 41.51
N LYS A 69 -16.63 -25.57 41.88
CA LYS A 69 -16.12 -25.59 43.24
C LYS A 69 -14.76 -24.93 43.25
N ALA A 70 -14.59 -23.94 44.10
CA ALA A 70 -13.30 -23.24 44.25
C ALA A 70 -12.19 -24.25 44.61
N PRO A 71 -11.16 -24.39 43.76
CA PRO A 71 -10.01 -25.22 44.08
C PRO A 71 -9.31 -24.71 45.35
N ALA A 72 -8.72 -25.62 46.13
CA ALA A 72 -8.01 -25.24 47.36
C ALA A 72 -6.84 -24.28 47.09
N ALA A 73 -6.20 -24.41 45.92
CA ALA A 73 -5.16 -23.49 45.45
C ALA A 73 -5.64 -22.05 45.25
N LEU A 74 -6.95 -21.84 45.09
CA LEU A 74 -7.59 -20.53 44.95
C LEU A 74 -8.30 -20.09 46.24
N ASP A 75 -8.05 -20.73 47.39
CA ASP A 75 -8.60 -20.23 48.64
C ASP A 75 -8.04 -18.85 49.00
N GLY A 76 -8.93 -17.93 49.38
CA GLY A 76 -8.58 -16.54 49.65
C GLY A 76 -8.08 -15.72 48.44
N VAL A 77 -8.25 -16.20 47.19
CA VAL A 77 -7.86 -15.44 46.00
C VAL A 77 -8.57 -14.09 45.94
N ALA A 78 -7.83 -13.03 45.63
CA ALA A 78 -8.32 -11.65 45.55
C ALA A 78 -7.79 -10.90 44.32
N ALA A 79 -8.36 -9.72 44.04
CA ALA A 79 -7.86 -8.84 42.99
C ALA A 79 -6.37 -8.49 43.19
N GLY A 80 -5.59 -8.61 42.11
CA GLY A 80 -4.14 -8.45 42.11
C GLY A 80 -3.34 -9.73 42.35
N ASP A 81 -3.97 -10.84 42.76
CA ASP A 81 -3.32 -12.14 42.76
C ASP A 81 -3.03 -12.61 41.33
N VAL A 82 -1.96 -13.40 41.18
CA VAL A 82 -1.57 -13.99 39.89
C VAL A 82 -1.76 -15.49 40.01
N PHE A 83 -2.22 -16.14 38.97
CA PHE A 83 -2.22 -17.59 38.94
C PHE A 83 -1.67 -18.13 37.63
N LEU A 84 -1.14 -19.34 37.74
CA LEU A 84 -0.61 -20.09 36.61
C LEU A 84 -1.18 -21.50 36.60
N ALA A 85 -1.53 -21.95 35.40
CA ALA A 85 -2.19 -23.23 35.18
C ALA A 85 -1.50 -24.02 34.07
N PRO A 86 -1.44 -25.36 34.17
CA PRO A 86 -0.84 -26.21 33.17
C PRO A 86 -1.65 -26.20 31.87
N ALA A 87 -1.02 -26.71 30.81
CA ALA A 87 -1.71 -27.02 29.57
C ALA A 87 -2.74 -28.15 29.81
N THR A 88 -4.00 -27.91 29.44
CA THR A 88 -5.09 -28.90 29.50
C THR A 88 -5.89 -28.88 28.20
N PRO A 89 -6.80 -29.82 27.94
CA PRO A 89 -7.69 -29.74 26.79
C PRO A 89 -8.54 -28.46 26.74
N LYS A 90 -8.83 -27.84 27.90
CA LYS A 90 -9.56 -26.56 27.99
C LYS A 90 -8.63 -25.35 27.79
N THR A 91 -7.39 -25.48 28.24
CA THR A 91 -6.36 -24.43 28.23
C THR A 91 -5.09 -24.95 27.56
N PRO A 92 -5.09 -25.20 26.23
CA PRO A 92 -4.01 -25.92 25.55
C PRO A 92 -2.65 -25.22 25.64
N ASN A 93 -2.64 -23.91 25.91
CA ASN A 93 -1.44 -23.08 26.05
C ASN A 93 -1.02 -22.84 27.50
N GLY A 94 -1.70 -23.49 28.45
CA GLY A 94 -1.66 -23.08 29.86
C GLY A 94 -2.31 -21.72 30.08
N MET A 95 -2.16 -21.19 31.29
CA MET A 95 -2.60 -19.84 31.62
C MET A 95 -1.60 -19.15 32.52
N LEU A 96 -1.40 -17.85 32.28
CA LEU A 96 -0.74 -16.92 33.19
C LEU A 96 -1.59 -15.66 33.24
N ARG A 97 -2.30 -15.48 34.37
CA ARG A 97 -3.36 -14.48 34.47
C ARG A 97 -3.26 -13.71 35.78
N VAL A 98 -3.64 -12.44 35.74
CA VAL A 98 -3.85 -11.60 36.93
C VAL A 98 -5.34 -11.49 37.19
N VAL A 99 -5.74 -11.62 38.46
CA VAL A 99 -7.12 -11.50 38.91
C VAL A 99 -7.48 -10.01 38.98
N LEU A 100 -8.50 -9.61 38.22
CA LEU A 100 -9.08 -8.27 38.28
C LEU A 100 -10.20 -8.21 39.32
N GLU A 101 -11.00 -9.27 39.40
CA GLU A 101 -12.12 -9.40 40.34
C GLU A 101 -12.35 -10.88 40.69
N ALA A 102 -12.81 -11.16 41.91
CA ALA A 102 -13.16 -12.50 42.36
C ALA A 102 -14.52 -12.47 43.07
N THR A 103 -15.47 -13.26 42.58
CA THR A 103 -16.84 -13.36 43.09
C THR A 103 -17.11 -14.79 43.54
N ARG A 104 -17.55 -14.97 44.79
CA ARG A 104 -17.91 -16.29 45.34
C ARG A 104 -19.41 -16.38 45.57
N GLU A 105 -20.01 -17.46 45.11
CA GLU A 105 -21.42 -17.78 45.29
C GLU A 105 -21.53 -19.22 45.83
N GLY A 106 -21.60 -19.37 47.15
CA GLY A 106 -21.52 -20.69 47.78
C GLY A 106 -20.14 -21.33 47.57
N GLU A 107 -20.10 -22.53 46.99
CA GLU A 107 -18.85 -23.21 46.62
C GLU A 107 -18.27 -22.74 45.27
N ALA A 108 -19.07 -22.08 44.43
CA ALA A 108 -18.65 -21.62 43.12
C ALA A 108 -17.78 -20.36 43.21
N LEU A 109 -16.83 -20.24 42.27
CA LEU A 109 -15.91 -19.11 42.17
C LEU A 109 -15.87 -18.62 40.73
N THR A 110 -16.15 -17.34 40.53
CA THR A 110 -15.95 -16.65 39.25
C THR A 110 -14.82 -15.64 39.40
N LEU A 111 -13.85 -15.69 38.49
CA LEU A 111 -12.74 -14.76 38.41
C LEU A 111 -12.86 -13.95 37.12
N GLN A 112 -12.73 -12.63 37.20
CA GLN A 112 -12.41 -11.81 36.04
C GLN A 112 -10.90 -11.62 35.97
N THR A 113 -10.31 -11.86 34.81
CA THR A 113 -8.85 -11.96 34.69
C THR A 113 -8.32 -11.31 33.42
N ALA A 114 -7.04 -10.91 33.44
CA ALA A 114 -6.30 -10.45 32.27
C ALA A 114 -5.01 -11.24 32.11
N GLY A 115 -4.40 -11.22 30.91
CA GLY A 115 -3.06 -11.79 30.71
C GLY A 115 -2.03 -11.08 31.61
N ALA A 116 -1.17 -11.84 32.28
CA ALA A 116 -0.14 -11.29 33.17
C ALA A 116 1.27 -11.49 32.56
N PRO A 117 2.17 -10.49 32.64
CA PRO A 117 3.58 -10.72 32.34
C PRO A 117 4.22 -11.62 33.40
N ALA A 118 5.18 -12.45 33.01
CA ALA A 118 5.84 -13.42 33.89
C ALA A 118 6.47 -12.78 35.13
N GLN A 119 6.93 -11.53 35.02
CA GLN A 119 7.52 -10.78 36.12
C GLN A 119 6.54 -10.56 37.28
N LEU A 120 5.22 -10.68 37.09
CA LEU A 120 4.24 -10.64 38.19
C LEU A 120 4.05 -12.00 38.88
N ALA A 121 4.38 -13.11 38.20
CA ALA A 121 4.25 -14.44 38.78
C ALA A 121 5.50 -14.89 39.53
N PHE A 122 6.68 -14.57 39.00
CA PHE A 122 7.95 -15.08 39.49
C PHE A 122 8.76 -13.97 40.18
N ARG A 123 9.34 -14.27 41.34
CA ARG A 123 10.37 -13.47 42.00
C ARG A 123 11.73 -13.65 41.33
N LYS A 124 12.03 -14.88 40.92
CA LYS A 124 13.21 -15.22 40.14
C LYS A 124 12.82 -16.24 39.09
N LEU A 125 13.29 -16.02 37.86
CA LEU A 125 13.09 -16.96 36.78
C LEU A 125 14.36 -17.04 35.95
N ALA A 126 14.86 -18.24 35.72
CA ALA A 126 15.89 -18.53 34.74
C ALA A 126 15.47 -19.81 34.00
N VAL A 127 15.29 -19.71 32.70
CA VAL A 127 14.85 -20.80 31.84
C VAL A 127 15.81 -20.92 30.68
N ARG A 128 16.16 -22.14 30.32
CA ARG A 128 16.88 -22.45 29.09
C ARG A 128 16.19 -23.57 28.35
N VAL A 129 15.96 -23.37 27.06
CA VAL A 129 15.30 -24.32 26.16
C VAL A 129 16.19 -24.52 24.95
N ALA A 130 16.72 -25.72 24.77
CA ALA A 130 17.62 -26.04 23.67
C ALA A 130 17.13 -27.28 22.93
N ARG A 131 16.50 -27.09 21.75
CA ARG A 131 15.90 -28.18 20.99
C ARG A 131 16.14 -28.06 19.49
N PRO A 132 16.37 -29.19 18.78
CA PRO A 132 16.18 -29.24 17.35
C PRO A 132 14.69 -29.23 17.01
N VAL A 133 14.34 -28.59 15.90
CA VAL A 133 13.00 -28.62 15.29
C VAL A 133 13.16 -29.07 13.86
N GLU A 134 12.63 -30.26 13.61
CA GLU A 134 12.32 -30.73 12.27
C GLU A 134 10.90 -30.26 11.93
N LEU A 135 10.68 -29.79 10.70
CA LEU A 135 9.37 -29.26 10.28
C LEU A 135 8.31 -30.37 10.04
N ASP A 136 8.57 -31.61 10.45
CA ASP A 136 7.74 -32.81 10.25
C ASP A 136 6.38 -32.78 11.00
N ALA A 137 6.14 -31.75 11.82
CA ALA A 137 4.89 -31.61 12.58
C ALA A 137 3.70 -31.35 11.64
N GLN A 138 2.66 -32.17 11.75
CA GLN A 138 1.40 -31.97 11.02
C GLN A 138 0.79 -30.61 11.41
N PRO A 139 0.46 -29.72 10.45
CA PRO A 139 -0.21 -28.47 10.76
C PRO A 139 -1.62 -28.75 11.27
N THR A 140 -2.01 -28.07 12.35
CA THR A 140 -3.28 -28.29 13.05
C THR A 140 -4.43 -27.40 12.56
N ALA A 141 -4.23 -26.56 11.55
CA ALA A 141 -5.27 -25.65 11.05
C ALA A 141 -5.41 -25.66 9.52
N ASP A 142 -6.56 -26.16 9.05
CA ASP A 142 -7.09 -25.92 7.70
C ASP A 142 -7.53 -24.45 7.60
N ARG A 143 -6.74 -23.58 6.96
CA ARG A 143 -7.27 -22.36 6.36
C ARG A 143 -7.80 -22.72 4.97
N ALA A 144 -9.09 -22.42 4.73
CA ALA A 144 -9.79 -22.73 3.49
C ALA A 144 -8.97 -22.28 2.26
N GLY A 145 -8.50 -23.24 1.47
CA GLY A 145 -7.81 -23.01 0.20
C GLY A 145 -6.37 -23.53 0.11
N LEU A 146 -5.74 -23.95 1.21
CA LEU A 146 -4.38 -24.52 1.20
C LEU A 146 -4.36 -25.88 1.91
N ALA A 147 -4.08 -26.96 1.17
CA ALA A 147 -3.99 -28.30 1.75
C ALA A 147 -2.88 -28.39 2.81
N PRO A 148 -3.08 -29.11 3.93
CA PRO A 148 -2.18 -29.14 5.09
C PRO A 148 -0.71 -29.36 4.69
N LEU A 149 0.15 -28.42 5.09
CA LEU A 149 1.60 -28.41 4.87
C LEU A 149 2.32 -29.42 5.77
N GLY A 150 2.36 -30.70 5.39
CA GLY A 150 3.36 -31.62 5.93
C GLY A 150 4.74 -31.30 5.35
N ILE A 151 5.69 -30.85 6.17
CA ILE A 151 7.04 -30.49 5.74
C ILE A 151 8.01 -31.55 6.27
N GLY A 152 8.20 -32.63 5.52
CA GLY A 152 9.11 -33.74 5.89
C GLY A 152 10.60 -33.41 5.72
N GLY A 153 11.49 -34.01 6.52
CA GLY A 153 12.93 -33.70 6.64
C GLY A 153 13.91 -34.03 5.50
N ASP A 154 15.20 -33.78 5.79
CA ASP A 154 16.32 -33.56 4.85
C ASP A 154 16.10 -32.39 3.89
N VAL A 155 17.17 -31.64 3.58
CA VAL A 155 17.15 -30.44 2.70
C VAL A 155 16.57 -30.75 1.30
N GLU A 156 16.38 -32.03 0.97
CA GLU A 156 15.79 -32.55 -0.27
C GLU A 156 14.28 -32.78 -0.23
N ARG A 157 13.59 -32.65 0.91
CA ARG A 157 12.13 -32.65 0.97
C ARG A 157 11.66 -31.22 1.20
N GLY A 158 11.03 -30.67 0.18
CA GLY A 158 10.43 -29.34 0.23
C GLY A 158 9.02 -29.39 -0.34
N LYS A 159 8.15 -28.51 0.15
CA LYS A 159 6.76 -28.41 -0.27
C LYS A 159 6.58 -27.32 -1.32
N GLU A 160 5.81 -27.64 -2.36
CA GLU A 160 5.47 -26.67 -3.40
C GLU A 160 4.60 -25.54 -2.84
N ILE A 161 4.96 -24.32 -3.20
CA ILE A 161 4.21 -23.09 -2.96
C ILE A 161 3.80 -22.56 -4.32
N LYS A 162 2.50 -22.40 -4.54
CA LYS A 162 1.94 -21.74 -5.71
C LYS A 162 1.01 -20.65 -5.22
N VAL A 163 1.45 -19.41 -5.41
CA VAL A 163 0.71 -18.22 -4.95
C VAL A 163 0.47 -17.33 -6.16
N VAL A 164 -0.81 -17.09 -6.47
CA VAL A 164 -1.19 -16.04 -7.41
C VAL A 164 -1.20 -14.72 -6.62
N VAL A 165 -0.17 -13.92 -6.81
CA VAL A 165 -0.04 -12.60 -6.19
C VAL A 165 -1.21 -11.73 -6.62
N PHE A 166 -1.51 -11.79 -7.91
CA PHE A 166 -2.48 -10.95 -8.55
C PHE A 166 -3.03 -11.62 -9.83
N ASP A 167 -4.31 -11.43 -10.12
CA ASP A 167 -5.07 -12.00 -11.25
C ASP A 167 -5.92 -10.90 -11.94
N GLY A 168 -5.56 -10.62 -13.21
CA GLY A 168 -6.06 -9.57 -14.09
C GLY A 168 -7.57 -9.46 -14.21
N ASP A 169 -8.20 -10.59 -14.51
CA ASP A 169 -9.60 -10.73 -14.86
C ASP A 169 -10.39 -11.58 -13.85
N GLY A 170 -9.68 -12.19 -12.89
CA GLY A 170 -10.24 -13.06 -11.88
C GLY A 170 -10.55 -14.47 -12.39
N ASP A 171 -10.02 -14.83 -13.57
CA ASP A 171 -10.04 -16.18 -14.10
C ASP A 171 -8.68 -16.86 -13.83
N PRO A 172 -8.62 -17.88 -12.95
CA PRO A 172 -7.36 -18.53 -12.62
C PRO A 172 -6.72 -19.28 -13.81
N SER A 173 -7.45 -19.48 -14.92
CA SER A 173 -6.95 -20.19 -16.11
C SER A 173 -6.15 -19.32 -17.07
N THR A 174 -6.30 -18.00 -17.02
CA THR A 174 -5.55 -17.03 -17.84
C THR A 174 -4.26 -16.66 -17.12
N THR A 175 -3.12 -17.13 -17.63
CA THR A 175 -1.84 -16.94 -16.93
C THR A 175 -1.08 -15.68 -17.35
N ASP A 176 -1.50 -15.06 -18.45
CA ASP A 176 -0.82 -13.93 -19.08
C ASP A 176 -1.01 -12.61 -18.33
N ASP A 177 -2.00 -12.55 -17.46
CA ASP A 177 -2.39 -11.42 -16.61
C ASP A 177 -2.27 -11.73 -15.12
N GLN A 178 -1.56 -12.81 -14.79
CA GLN A 178 -1.23 -13.17 -13.43
C GLN A 178 0.22 -12.83 -13.08
N VAL A 179 0.44 -12.43 -11.83
CA VAL A 179 1.76 -12.50 -11.19
C VAL A 179 1.73 -13.68 -10.24
N ARG A 180 2.64 -14.63 -10.45
CA ARG A 180 2.70 -15.88 -9.70
C ARG A 180 4.06 -16.08 -9.07
N ILE A 181 4.01 -16.67 -7.88
CA ILE A 181 5.18 -17.19 -7.18
C ILE A 181 5.02 -18.70 -7.18
N GLU A 182 6.00 -19.36 -7.75
CA GLU A 182 6.12 -20.81 -7.70
C GLU A 182 7.40 -21.11 -6.94
N GLY A 183 7.35 -22.00 -5.97
CA GLY A 183 8.53 -22.30 -5.20
C GLY A 183 8.44 -23.63 -4.49
N ARG A 184 9.55 -23.99 -3.86
CA ARG A 184 9.64 -25.13 -2.98
C ARG A 184 10.44 -24.74 -1.75
N LEU A 185 9.85 -24.90 -0.57
CA LEU A 185 10.55 -24.64 0.70
C LEU A 185 10.76 -25.94 1.46
N GLY A 186 11.96 -26.15 1.97
CA GLY A 186 12.32 -27.21 2.91
C GLY A 186 13.34 -26.71 3.93
N GLY A 187 13.57 -27.46 4.99
CA GLY A 187 14.54 -27.09 6.02
C GLY A 187 14.16 -27.53 7.43
N GLY A 188 14.91 -27.00 8.39
CA GLY A 188 14.73 -27.20 9.84
C GLY A 188 15.55 -26.16 10.59
N PHE A 189 15.46 -26.14 11.92
CA PHE A 189 16.29 -25.25 12.73
C PHE A 189 16.54 -25.87 14.10
N SER A 190 17.68 -25.56 14.73
CA SER A 190 17.83 -25.70 16.17
C SER A 190 17.76 -24.34 16.83
N TYR A 191 17.30 -24.30 18.07
CA TYR A 191 17.32 -23.07 18.85
C TYR A 191 17.80 -23.34 20.28
N ASP A 192 18.37 -22.30 20.88
CA ASP A 192 18.75 -22.21 22.29
C ASP A 192 18.23 -20.87 22.82
N LEU A 193 17.12 -20.94 23.55
CA LEU A 193 16.47 -19.82 24.20
C LEU A 193 16.87 -19.83 25.67
N SER A 194 17.53 -18.77 26.14
CA SER A 194 17.67 -18.49 27.57
C SER A 194 16.87 -17.24 27.93
N PHE A 195 16.03 -17.34 28.95
CA PHE A 195 15.23 -16.23 29.47
C PHE A 195 15.40 -16.15 30.97
N GLY A 196 15.71 -14.98 31.50
CA GLY A 196 15.68 -14.81 32.95
C GLY A 196 15.61 -13.39 33.46
N PHE A 197 15.11 -13.28 34.68
CA PHE A 197 15.05 -12.07 35.48
C PHE A 197 15.11 -12.43 36.97
N ASP A 198 15.57 -11.49 37.77
CA ASP A 198 15.64 -11.61 39.21
C ASP A 198 15.22 -10.28 39.84
N TRP A 199 14.20 -10.32 40.70
CA TRP A 199 13.75 -9.17 41.48
C TRP A 199 14.71 -8.82 42.63
N GLY A 200 15.73 -9.65 42.88
CA GLY A 200 16.72 -9.47 43.94
C GLY A 200 16.09 -9.63 45.32
N GLY A 201 16.40 -8.72 46.25
CA GLY A 201 15.89 -8.75 47.63
C GLY A 201 14.42 -8.32 47.80
N ILE A 202 13.63 -8.24 46.72
CA ILE A 202 12.20 -7.88 46.77
C ILE A 202 11.38 -9.17 46.94
N PHE A 203 10.82 -9.38 48.12
CA PHE A 203 10.08 -10.60 48.47
C PHE A 203 8.56 -10.47 48.38
N ASP A 204 8.05 -9.24 48.47
CA ASP A 204 6.65 -8.92 48.22
C ASP A 204 6.56 -8.06 46.97
N LEU A 205 5.64 -8.39 46.06
CA LEU A 205 5.23 -7.49 44.98
C LEU A 205 4.91 -6.14 45.63
N PRO A 206 5.65 -5.05 45.29
CA PRO A 206 5.50 -3.79 46.01
C PRO A 206 4.02 -3.41 46.04
N ASN A 207 3.49 -2.95 47.17
CA ASN A 207 2.12 -2.40 47.25
C ASN A 207 1.84 -1.39 46.12
N ALA A 208 2.89 -0.77 45.58
CA ALA A 208 2.86 0.04 44.36
C ALA A 208 2.32 -0.69 43.12
N VAL A 209 2.71 -1.95 42.83
CA VAL A 209 2.20 -2.73 41.69
C VAL A 209 0.75 -3.14 41.92
N ARG A 210 0.36 -3.58 43.12
CA ARG A 210 -1.05 -3.84 43.44
C ARG A 210 -1.91 -2.59 43.35
N ALA A 211 -1.45 -1.46 43.89
CA ALA A 211 -2.15 -0.18 43.79
C ALA A 211 -2.21 0.33 42.34
N CYS A 212 -1.18 0.05 41.55
CA CYS A 212 -1.12 0.33 40.12
C CYS A 212 -2.17 -0.50 39.35
N LEU A 213 -2.18 -1.83 39.55
CA LEU A 213 -3.15 -2.75 38.96
C LEU A 213 -4.59 -2.42 39.39
N ALA A 214 -4.82 -2.11 40.67
CA ALA A 214 -6.12 -1.68 41.18
C ALA A 214 -6.62 -0.36 40.58
N SER A 215 -5.72 0.45 39.99
CA SER A 215 -6.08 1.68 39.28
C SER A 215 -6.40 1.49 37.80
N LEU A 216 -6.05 0.34 37.21
CA LEU A 216 -6.28 0.03 35.79
C LEU A 216 -7.75 0.06 35.34
N PRO A 217 -8.74 -0.35 36.16
CA PRO A 217 -10.15 -0.20 35.77
C PRO A 217 -10.55 1.26 35.49
N GLY A 218 -9.85 2.23 36.09
CA GLY A 218 -10.05 3.65 35.80
C GLY A 218 -9.57 4.07 34.40
N VAL A 219 -8.62 3.35 33.80
CA VAL A 219 -8.07 3.63 32.46
C VAL A 219 -9.11 3.36 31.38
N LEU A 220 -9.93 2.32 31.56
CA LEU A 220 -11.08 2.02 30.68
C LEU A 220 -12.14 3.14 30.69
N VAL A 221 -12.08 4.07 31.66
CA VAL A 221 -12.96 5.25 31.78
C VAL A 221 -12.17 6.56 31.60
N GLY A 222 -11.00 6.49 30.95
CA GLY A 222 -10.20 7.66 30.57
C GLY A 222 -9.32 8.26 31.68
N LYS A 223 -9.12 7.59 32.81
CA LYS A 223 -8.21 8.07 33.87
C LYS A 223 -6.78 7.56 33.62
N THR A 224 -5.80 8.45 33.71
CA THR A 224 -4.38 8.09 33.64
C THR A 224 -3.98 7.26 34.87
N PRO A 225 -3.28 6.13 34.68
CA PRO A 225 -2.82 5.31 35.80
C PRO A 225 -1.78 6.07 36.64
N LYS A 226 -1.76 5.83 37.95
CA LYS A 226 -0.91 6.57 38.91
C LYS A 226 0.58 6.19 38.87
N CYS A 227 0.99 5.36 37.93
CA CYS A 227 2.26 4.63 37.90
C CYS A 227 2.70 4.42 36.44
N SER A 228 4.00 4.52 36.16
CA SER A 228 4.60 3.96 34.94
C SER A 228 4.96 2.50 35.23
N VAL A 229 4.29 1.59 34.53
CA VAL A 229 4.50 0.14 34.65
C VAL A 229 5.93 -0.24 34.26
N GLU A 230 6.56 0.50 33.33
CA GLU A 230 7.94 0.23 32.91
C GLU A 230 8.96 0.42 34.03
N SER A 231 8.70 1.35 34.97
CA SER A 231 9.61 1.65 36.08
C SER A 231 9.62 0.61 37.20
N LEU A 232 8.64 -0.30 37.21
CA LEU A 232 8.42 -1.24 38.31
C LEU A 232 8.85 -2.68 38.02
N ILE A 233 9.21 -3.01 36.77
CA ILE A 233 9.51 -4.39 36.35
C ILE A 233 11.03 -4.60 36.29
N PRO A 234 11.58 -5.72 36.82
CA PRO A 234 13.01 -5.99 36.75
C PRO A 234 13.46 -6.18 35.30
N GLU A 235 14.77 -6.07 35.12
CA GLU A 235 15.39 -6.35 33.84
C GLU A 235 15.22 -7.82 33.48
N ALA A 236 14.55 -8.10 32.37
CA ALA A 236 14.49 -9.43 31.81
C ALA A 236 15.47 -9.53 30.66
N LYS A 237 16.40 -10.49 30.76
CA LYS A 237 17.40 -10.78 29.75
C LYS A 237 16.95 -12.01 28.96
N ILE A 238 16.94 -11.86 27.65
CA ILE A 238 16.64 -12.91 26.68
C ILE A 238 17.90 -13.13 25.85
N VAL A 239 18.39 -14.35 25.78
CA VAL A 239 19.38 -14.79 24.78
C VAL A 239 18.66 -15.77 23.89
N PHE A 240 18.68 -15.54 22.59
CA PHE A 240 18.02 -16.43 21.64
C PHE A 240 18.97 -16.71 20.50
N GLN A 241 19.47 -17.94 20.47
CA GLN A 241 20.29 -18.46 19.39
C GLN A 241 19.43 -19.38 18.52
N VAL A 242 19.56 -19.24 17.21
CA VAL A 242 18.88 -20.07 16.23
C VAL A 242 19.88 -20.46 15.14
N ASP A 243 19.90 -21.74 14.80
CA ASP A 243 20.70 -22.29 13.70
C ASP A 243 19.76 -22.77 12.58
N PRO A 244 19.28 -21.87 11.71
CA PRO A 244 18.40 -22.27 10.61
C PRO A 244 19.16 -23.01 9.50
N ARG A 245 18.54 -24.09 9.01
CA ARG A 245 18.91 -24.81 7.79
C ARG A 245 17.76 -24.68 6.80
N MET A 246 17.98 -24.00 5.68
CA MET A 246 16.92 -23.68 4.72
C MET A 246 17.31 -24.14 3.32
N ALA A 247 16.35 -24.71 2.60
CA ALA A 247 16.37 -24.84 1.15
C ALA A 247 15.15 -24.14 0.57
N ALA A 248 15.37 -23.24 -0.38
CA ALA A 248 14.32 -22.51 -1.04
C ALA A 248 14.59 -22.46 -2.54
N GLN A 249 13.64 -22.99 -3.31
CA GLN A 249 13.51 -22.66 -4.71
C GLN A 249 12.38 -21.65 -4.85
N VAL A 250 12.63 -20.51 -5.48
CA VAL A 250 11.64 -19.45 -5.68
C VAL A 250 11.72 -19.00 -7.12
N ARG A 251 10.60 -19.03 -7.82
CA ARG A 251 10.40 -18.49 -9.16
C ARG A 251 9.30 -17.47 -9.13
N VAL A 252 9.56 -16.31 -9.72
CA VAL A 252 8.56 -15.27 -9.92
C VAL A 252 8.32 -15.13 -11.41
N ILE A 253 7.05 -15.21 -11.80
CA ILE A 253 6.61 -15.17 -13.18
C ILE A 253 5.45 -14.20 -13.27
N GLY A 254 5.53 -13.19 -14.14
CA GLY A 254 4.38 -12.34 -14.37
C GLY A 254 4.64 -11.13 -15.25
N LYS A 255 3.58 -10.37 -15.49
CA LYS A 255 3.60 -9.05 -16.10
C LYS A 255 3.01 -8.08 -15.07
N ALA A 256 3.75 -7.03 -14.76
CA ALA A 256 3.23 -5.91 -13.99
C ALA A 256 3.63 -4.64 -14.73
N ALA A 257 2.71 -3.69 -14.88
CA ALA A 257 2.97 -2.36 -15.44
C ALA A 257 3.21 -1.31 -14.33
N LEU A 258 2.94 -1.69 -13.07
CA LEU A 258 3.00 -0.82 -11.90
C LEU A 258 3.79 -1.51 -10.78
N ALA A 259 4.40 -0.70 -9.92
CA ALA A 259 5.02 -1.20 -8.70
C ALA A 259 3.96 -1.75 -7.74
N PHE A 260 4.24 -2.91 -7.17
CA PHE A 260 3.43 -3.59 -6.19
C PHE A 260 4.29 -4.21 -5.09
N GLU A 261 3.67 -4.46 -3.93
CA GLU A 261 4.21 -5.07 -2.72
C GLU A 261 3.08 -5.81 -2.01
N LYS A 262 3.26 -7.11 -1.79
CA LYS A 262 2.29 -7.97 -1.13
C LYS A 262 2.98 -8.95 -0.20
N ASP A 263 2.57 -8.92 1.06
CA ASP A 263 2.94 -9.91 2.07
C ASP A 263 1.91 -11.05 2.09
N PHE A 264 2.38 -12.26 2.38
CA PHE A 264 1.60 -13.49 2.45
C PHE A 264 1.94 -14.26 3.72
N ASP A 265 0.92 -14.53 4.52
CA ASP A 265 0.98 -15.54 5.56
C ASP A 265 0.69 -16.91 4.91
N VAL A 266 1.75 -17.64 4.56
CA VAL A 266 1.62 -18.90 3.81
C VAL A 266 1.04 -19.99 4.70
N ALA A 267 1.56 -20.14 5.92
CA ALA A 267 1.05 -21.07 6.92
C ALA A 267 1.62 -20.80 8.31
N THR A 268 0.95 -21.34 9.33
CA THR A 268 1.44 -21.39 10.71
C THR A 268 1.45 -22.83 11.18
N ILE A 269 2.59 -23.29 11.71
CA ILE A 269 2.80 -24.62 12.28
C ILE A 269 2.94 -24.44 13.78
N HIS A 270 1.96 -24.91 14.54
CA HIS A 270 2.05 -24.94 16.00
C HIS A 270 2.90 -26.13 16.43
N LEU A 271 3.97 -25.85 17.16
CA LEU A 271 4.83 -26.88 17.72
C LEU A 271 4.29 -27.32 19.09
N PRO A 272 4.61 -28.54 19.56
CA PRO A 272 4.18 -29.01 20.87
C PRO A 272 4.58 -28.03 21.99
N PRO A 273 3.68 -27.71 22.95
CA PRO A 273 4.03 -26.87 24.08
C PRO A 273 5.21 -27.42 24.87
N ILE A 274 6.09 -26.52 25.31
CA ILE A 274 7.28 -26.85 26.08
C ILE A 274 6.99 -26.52 27.54
N VAL A 275 6.80 -27.56 28.33
CA VAL A 275 6.48 -27.46 29.76
C VAL A 275 7.76 -27.65 30.57
N LEU A 276 8.18 -26.60 31.28
CA LEU A 276 9.35 -26.59 32.17
C LEU A 276 8.91 -26.14 33.55
N GLY A 277 8.52 -27.10 34.39
CA GLY A 277 7.91 -26.81 35.68
C GLY A 277 6.67 -25.90 35.52
N PRO A 278 6.61 -24.73 36.19
CA PRO A 278 5.49 -23.78 36.07
C PRO A 278 5.62 -22.84 34.86
N VAL A 279 6.41 -23.16 33.84
CA VAL A 279 6.65 -22.32 32.66
C VAL A 279 6.22 -23.06 31.41
N ILE A 280 5.45 -22.40 30.54
CA ILE A 280 4.95 -23.00 29.30
C ILE A 280 5.28 -22.08 28.12
N PHE A 281 6.10 -22.57 27.19
CA PHE A 281 6.26 -21.94 25.88
C PHE A 281 5.36 -22.63 24.86
N THR A 282 4.74 -21.84 23.98
CA THR A 282 3.89 -22.33 22.89
C THR A 282 4.50 -21.97 21.54
N PRO A 283 5.59 -22.65 21.16
CA PRO A 283 6.33 -22.31 19.96
C PRO A 283 5.47 -22.44 18.69
N ALA A 284 5.64 -21.50 17.75
CA ALA A 284 4.99 -21.54 16.46
C ALA A 284 5.97 -21.15 15.35
N VAL A 285 5.87 -21.80 14.20
CA VAL A 285 6.64 -21.47 13.00
C VAL A 285 5.68 -20.94 11.96
N GLU A 286 5.85 -19.68 11.60
CA GLU A 286 5.13 -19.05 10.49
C GLU A 286 5.98 -19.11 9.22
N ILE A 287 5.36 -19.52 8.12
CA ILE A 287 5.96 -19.44 6.79
C ILE A 287 5.47 -18.14 6.19
N ILE A 288 6.41 -17.24 5.94
CA ILE A 288 6.14 -15.90 5.41
C ILE A 288 6.68 -15.80 4.00
N ALA A 289 5.94 -15.12 3.13
CA ALA A 289 6.43 -14.73 1.82
C ALA A 289 6.07 -13.28 1.57
N ARG A 290 6.93 -12.57 0.85
CA ARG A 290 6.70 -11.18 0.46
C ARG A 290 7.19 -11.01 -0.96
N VAL A 291 6.39 -10.35 -1.78
CA VAL A 291 6.80 -10.03 -3.14
C VAL A 291 6.56 -8.57 -3.40
N GLU A 292 7.64 -7.95 -3.79
CA GLU A 292 7.70 -6.62 -4.36
C GLU A 292 8.04 -6.77 -5.83
N GLY A 293 7.45 -5.94 -6.67
CA GLY A 293 7.87 -5.86 -8.04
C GLY A 293 7.26 -4.68 -8.73
N GLY A 294 8.01 -4.07 -9.60
CA GLY A 294 7.49 -3.14 -10.58
C GLY A 294 8.22 -3.47 -11.84
N ALA A 295 7.52 -4.16 -12.71
CA ALA A 295 8.03 -4.38 -14.03
C ALA A 295 7.46 -3.30 -14.95
N SER A 296 8.16 -3.16 -16.05
CA SER A 296 7.64 -2.53 -17.22
C SER A 296 7.55 -3.58 -18.35
N ALA A 297 7.65 -4.87 -18.01
CA ALA A 297 7.52 -5.96 -18.97
C ALA A 297 7.08 -7.25 -18.26
N SER A 298 6.94 -8.31 -19.05
CA SER A 298 7.03 -9.67 -18.50
C SER A 298 8.40 -9.90 -17.89
N PHE A 299 8.42 -10.58 -16.75
CA PHE A 299 9.63 -11.05 -16.15
C PHE A 299 9.46 -12.50 -15.70
N ARG A 300 10.54 -13.25 -15.85
CA ARG A 300 10.70 -14.58 -15.26
C ARG A 300 12.06 -14.64 -14.60
N ALA A 301 12.09 -14.86 -13.30
CA ALA A 301 13.33 -15.00 -12.55
C ALA A 301 13.17 -16.16 -11.55
N GLY A 302 14.22 -16.96 -11.41
CA GLY A 302 14.25 -18.11 -10.52
C GLY A 302 15.56 -18.14 -9.74
N VAL A 303 15.47 -18.44 -8.45
CA VAL A 303 16.62 -18.69 -7.57
C VAL A 303 16.37 -20.01 -6.85
N ASP A 304 17.41 -20.83 -6.79
CA ASP A 304 17.50 -22.01 -5.92
C ASP A 304 18.63 -21.77 -4.94
N GLY A 305 18.33 -21.87 -3.65
CA GLY A 305 19.26 -21.56 -2.56
C GLY A 305 19.22 -22.60 -1.46
N ARG A 306 20.39 -22.93 -0.92
CA ARG A 306 20.58 -23.66 0.33
C ARG A 306 21.42 -22.82 1.28
N LEU A 307 21.03 -22.79 2.54
CA LEU A 307 21.67 -22.00 3.59
C LEU A 307 21.73 -22.81 4.90
N ASP A 308 22.91 -22.88 5.50
CA ASP A 308 23.12 -23.26 6.90
C ASP A 308 23.80 -22.08 7.61
N MET A 309 23.12 -21.51 8.61
CA MET A 309 23.57 -20.34 9.34
C MET A 309 23.42 -20.56 10.84
N GLN A 310 24.24 -19.87 11.61
CA GLN A 310 24.11 -19.71 13.05
C GLN A 310 23.97 -18.22 13.39
N THR A 311 22.94 -17.87 14.15
CA THR A 311 22.69 -16.49 14.61
C THR A 311 22.33 -16.50 16.09
N SER A 312 22.75 -15.48 16.83
CA SER A 312 22.28 -15.27 18.20
C SER A 312 22.04 -13.80 18.51
N VAL A 313 21.00 -13.58 19.29
CA VAL A 313 20.64 -12.27 19.85
C VAL A 313 20.73 -12.33 21.36
N THR A 314 21.09 -11.21 21.98
CA THR A 314 20.88 -10.95 23.39
C THR A 314 20.11 -9.64 23.54
N ALA A 315 18.91 -9.72 24.11
CA ALA A 315 18.04 -8.58 24.40
C ALA A 315 17.82 -8.44 25.91
N SER A 316 17.55 -7.20 26.35
CA SER A 316 17.17 -6.89 27.72
C SER A 316 16.02 -5.87 27.73
N THR A 317 15.10 -5.96 28.69
CA THR A 317 14.00 -4.98 28.82
C THR A 317 14.49 -3.55 29.11
N LYS A 318 15.69 -3.37 29.66
CA LYS A 318 16.30 -2.04 29.86
C LYS A 318 16.99 -1.48 28.61
N THR A 319 17.32 -2.35 27.67
CA THR A 319 17.87 -1.97 26.37
C THR A 319 16.89 -2.29 25.24
N ALA A 320 15.59 -2.32 25.53
CA ALA A 320 14.54 -2.49 24.54
C ALA A 320 14.73 -1.43 23.42
N GLY A 321 15.07 -1.88 22.22
CA GLY A 321 15.44 -1.02 21.08
C GLY A 321 16.94 -0.95 20.74
N LYS A 322 17.83 -1.51 21.58
CA LYS A 322 19.27 -1.74 21.28
C LYS A 322 19.72 -3.16 21.66
N PRO A 323 19.09 -4.22 21.12
CA PRO A 323 19.58 -5.58 21.29
C PRO A 323 21.05 -5.73 20.85
N VAL A 324 21.80 -6.59 21.54
CA VAL A 324 23.20 -6.93 21.22
C VAL A 324 23.20 -8.21 20.40
N PHE A 325 23.73 -8.12 19.19
CA PHE A 325 23.77 -9.24 18.25
C PHE A 325 25.17 -9.84 18.19
N ALA A 326 25.25 -11.17 18.16
CA ALA A 326 26.43 -11.81 17.62
C ALA A 326 26.39 -11.68 16.09
N THR A 327 27.54 -11.41 15.48
CA THR A 327 27.66 -11.46 14.01
C THR A 327 27.26 -12.86 13.55
N PRO A 328 26.25 -13.00 12.66
CA PRO A 328 25.86 -14.31 12.14
C PRO A 328 27.04 -15.01 11.48
N SER A 329 27.21 -16.31 11.74
CA SER A 329 28.20 -17.14 11.06
C SER A 329 27.49 -18.05 10.06
N ILE A 330 27.90 -17.97 8.80
CA ILE A 330 27.39 -18.84 7.75
C ILE A 330 28.26 -20.10 7.76
N LYS A 331 27.63 -21.26 7.98
CA LYS A 331 28.32 -22.56 7.99
C LYS A 331 28.49 -23.08 6.57
N ASP A 332 27.43 -23.03 5.76
CA ASP A 332 27.43 -23.41 4.36
C ASP A 332 26.35 -22.65 3.58
N TRP A 333 26.59 -22.40 2.29
CA TRP A 333 25.57 -21.83 1.41
C TRP A 333 25.86 -22.12 -0.05
N THR A 334 24.79 -22.35 -0.83
CA THR A 334 24.85 -22.45 -2.29
C THR A 334 23.66 -21.73 -2.89
N PHE A 335 23.89 -20.96 -3.95
CA PHE A 335 22.81 -20.37 -4.75
C PHE A 335 23.06 -20.68 -6.22
N SER A 336 22.00 -20.98 -6.94
CA SER A 336 21.95 -21.00 -8.39
C SER A 336 20.74 -20.20 -8.85
N ALA A 337 20.82 -19.66 -10.06
CA ALA A 337 19.78 -18.83 -10.61
C ALA A 337 19.45 -19.24 -12.04
N ASP A 338 18.16 -19.21 -12.37
CA ASP A 338 17.70 -19.29 -13.75
C ASP A 338 18.12 -18.00 -14.47
N THR A 339 18.48 -18.09 -15.76
CA THR A 339 18.74 -16.88 -16.56
C THR A 339 17.42 -16.13 -16.69
N PRO A 340 17.33 -14.88 -16.20
CA PRO A 340 16.07 -14.16 -16.21
C PRO A 340 15.72 -13.69 -17.62
N GLU A 341 14.45 -13.80 -17.97
CA GLU A 341 13.90 -13.20 -19.18
C GLU A 341 13.31 -11.85 -18.80
N VAL A 342 14.00 -10.77 -19.18
CA VAL A 342 13.53 -9.41 -18.92
C VAL A 342 13.61 -8.58 -20.20
N GLY A 343 12.47 -8.06 -20.64
CA GLY A 343 12.39 -7.25 -21.86
C GLY A 343 12.67 -5.76 -21.65
N LEU A 344 12.51 -5.22 -20.43
CA LEU A 344 12.51 -3.78 -20.13
C LEU A 344 13.04 -3.45 -18.73
N HIS A 345 12.89 -2.20 -18.28
CA HIS A 345 13.11 -1.85 -16.88
C HIS A 345 12.21 -2.71 -15.98
N ALA A 346 12.81 -3.46 -15.07
CA ALA A 346 12.06 -4.22 -14.11
C ALA A 346 12.82 -4.29 -12.80
N HIS A 347 12.09 -4.17 -11.70
CA HIS A 347 12.57 -4.66 -10.43
C HIS A 347 11.58 -5.68 -9.92
N ALA A 348 12.07 -6.78 -9.36
CA ALA A 348 11.25 -7.69 -8.60
C ALA A 348 12.08 -8.22 -7.45
N LYS A 349 11.54 -8.17 -6.24
CA LYS A 349 12.12 -8.77 -5.04
C LYS A 349 11.10 -9.75 -4.47
N ALA A 350 11.42 -11.02 -4.47
CA ALA A 350 10.67 -12.02 -3.73
C ALA A 350 11.48 -12.42 -2.51
N SER A 351 10.83 -12.52 -1.36
CA SER A 351 11.38 -13.12 -0.18
C SER A 351 10.46 -14.21 0.32
N VAL A 352 11.07 -15.31 0.76
CA VAL A 352 10.37 -16.42 1.35
C VAL A 352 11.17 -16.89 2.55
N GLY A 353 10.50 -17.05 3.68
CA GLY A 353 11.16 -17.27 4.95
C GLY A 353 10.31 -17.99 5.96
N VAL A 354 10.93 -18.18 7.12
CA VAL A 354 10.28 -18.69 8.31
C VAL A 354 10.43 -17.69 9.44
N ARG A 355 9.43 -17.62 10.32
CA ARG A 355 9.44 -16.87 11.57
C ARG A 355 9.10 -17.82 12.70
N LEU A 356 10.06 -18.05 13.58
CA LEU A 356 9.88 -18.80 14.82
C LEU A 356 9.43 -17.83 15.91
N GLU A 357 8.22 -18.01 16.40
CA GLU A 357 7.70 -17.34 17.59
C GLU A 357 7.83 -18.27 18.81
N MET A 358 8.34 -17.75 19.92
CA MET A 358 8.47 -18.48 21.20
C MET A 358 7.67 -17.80 22.32
N PRO A 359 6.34 -17.65 22.18
CA PRO A 359 5.55 -16.96 23.18
C PRO A 359 5.47 -17.79 24.47
N LEU A 360 5.72 -17.12 25.60
CA LEU A 360 5.46 -17.59 26.94
C LEU A 360 3.95 -17.44 27.21
N TYR A 361 3.28 -18.56 27.50
CA TYR A 361 1.82 -18.64 27.71
C TYR A 361 0.97 -18.06 26.56
N ALA A 362 1.45 -18.11 25.31
CA ALA A 362 0.80 -17.50 24.14
C ALA A 362 0.55 -15.99 24.23
N VAL A 363 1.18 -15.28 25.17
CA VAL A 363 0.99 -13.83 25.40
C VAL A 363 2.19 -13.02 24.95
N ALA A 364 3.40 -13.40 25.39
CA ALA A 364 4.59 -12.58 25.15
C ALA A 364 5.82 -13.45 24.92
N GLY A 365 6.63 -13.14 23.92
CA GLY A 365 7.90 -13.84 23.75
C GLY A 365 8.75 -13.31 22.61
N PRO A 366 10.00 -13.79 22.52
CA PRO A 366 10.86 -13.47 21.41
C PRO A 366 10.37 -14.15 20.13
N TYR A 367 10.70 -13.54 19.00
CA TYR A 367 10.62 -14.18 17.71
C TYR A 367 11.91 -13.91 16.92
N ALA A 368 12.23 -14.83 16.01
CA ALA A 368 13.27 -14.65 15.02
C ALA A 368 12.74 -15.07 13.66
N SER A 369 13.13 -14.36 12.62
CA SER A 369 12.80 -14.69 11.24
C SER A 369 14.06 -14.73 10.39
N ALA A 370 14.03 -15.61 9.41
CA ALA A 370 15.03 -15.69 8.36
C ALA A 370 14.29 -15.87 7.03
N ALA A 371 14.53 -14.97 6.10
CA ALA A 371 13.94 -14.99 4.77
C ALA A 371 15.05 -14.96 3.72
N VAL A 372 15.01 -15.94 2.82
CA VAL A 372 15.80 -15.90 1.60
C VAL A 372 15.13 -14.89 0.67
N THR A 373 15.92 -13.95 0.17
CA THR A 373 15.46 -12.89 -0.72
C THR A 373 16.14 -13.07 -2.07
N ALA A 374 15.38 -12.97 -3.15
CA ALA A 374 15.87 -12.90 -4.52
C ALA A 374 15.36 -11.58 -5.11
N SER A 375 16.27 -10.72 -5.56
CA SER A 375 15.93 -9.46 -6.19
C SER A 375 16.58 -9.36 -7.56
N ILE A 376 15.80 -9.08 -8.59
CA ILE A 376 16.28 -8.73 -9.90
C ILE A 376 16.09 -7.23 -10.12
N GLU A 377 17.13 -6.58 -10.61
CA GLU A 377 17.09 -5.24 -11.17
C GLU A 377 17.51 -5.33 -12.63
N ALA A 378 16.66 -4.85 -13.53
CA ALA A 378 16.93 -4.81 -14.95
C ALA A 378 16.75 -3.38 -15.47
N ASP A 379 17.71 -2.95 -16.27
CA ASP A 379 17.82 -1.63 -16.84
C ASP A 379 18.51 -1.74 -18.22
N PRO A 380 17.74 -1.66 -19.33
CA PRO A 380 18.28 -1.72 -20.69
C PRO A 380 19.37 -0.68 -20.99
N LEU A 381 19.49 0.38 -20.18
CA LEU A 381 20.48 1.43 -20.35
C LEU A 381 21.79 1.15 -19.58
N LYS A 382 21.85 0.06 -18.78
CA LYS A 382 23.04 -0.33 -18.01
C LYS A 382 23.76 -1.54 -18.62
N THR A 383 25.03 -1.71 -18.25
CA THR A 383 25.84 -2.88 -18.60
C THR A 383 26.54 -3.38 -17.33
N PRO A 384 26.23 -4.59 -16.81
CA PRO A 384 25.22 -5.54 -17.31
C PRO A 384 23.79 -4.97 -17.25
N CYS A 385 22.94 -5.39 -18.19
CA CYS A 385 21.55 -4.93 -18.29
C CYS A 385 20.74 -5.30 -17.06
N TRP A 386 20.91 -6.52 -16.58
CA TRP A 386 20.25 -6.99 -15.37
C TRP A 386 21.25 -7.53 -14.37
N GLN A 387 20.90 -7.40 -13.10
CA GLN A 387 21.59 -7.97 -11.96
C GLN A 387 20.59 -8.72 -11.11
N LEU A 388 20.88 -9.98 -10.84
CA LEU A 388 20.13 -10.80 -9.92
C LEU A 388 20.95 -10.94 -8.64
N SER A 389 20.42 -10.38 -7.58
CA SER A 389 20.96 -10.50 -6.23
C SER A 389 20.14 -11.50 -5.44
N THR A 390 20.84 -12.27 -4.62
CA THR A 390 20.22 -13.07 -3.57
C THR A 390 20.74 -12.59 -2.24
N GLY A 391 19.93 -12.78 -1.21
CA GLY A 391 20.28 -12.39 0.13
C GLY A 391 19.52 -13.19 1.16
N VAL A 392 19.93 -13.01 2.40
CA VAL A 392 19.23 -13.55 3.56
C VAL A 392 18.96 -12.37 4.47
N GLU A 393 17.69 -12.04 4.64
CA GLU A 393 17.22 -11.01 5.55
C GLU A 393 16.72 -11.69 6.82
N SER A 394 17.20 -11.23 7.96
CA SER A 394 16.75 -11.74 9.26
C SER A 394 16.27 -10.62 10.14
N ARG A 395 15.22 -10.90 10.91
CA ARG A 395 14.66 -10.00 11.92
C ARG A 395 14.51 -10.74 13.23
N ILE A 396 14.67 -10.01 14.31
CA ILE A 396 14.52 -10.54 15.66
C ILE A 396 13.81 -9.47 16.48
N GLY A 397 12.82 -9.89 17.25
CA GLY A 397 12.05 -8.98 18.08
C GLY A 397 11.43 -9.68 19.29
N VAL A 398 10.69 -8.90 20.07
CA VAL A 398 9.84 -9.38 21.15
C VAL A 398 8.45 -8.86 20.90
N LYS A 399 7.48 -9.79 20.85
CA LYS A 399 6.09 -9.50 20.55
C LYS A 399 5.24 -9.77 21.78
N LEU A 400 4.35 -8.82 22.09
CA LEU A 400 3.34 -8.91 23.14
C LEU A 400 1.97 -8.85 22.48
N THR A 401 1.20 -9.93 22.59
CA THR A 401 -0.16 -10.04 22.09
C THR A 401 -1.15 -10.19 23.23
N THR A 402 -2.34 -9.62 23.05
CA THR A 402 -3.46 -9.94 23.94
C THR A 402 -3.85 -11.41 23.79
N PRO A 403 -4.52 -11.99 24.81
CA PRO A 403 -5.34 -13.17 24.60
C PRO A 403 -6.31 -12.95 23.42
N LYS A 404 -6.75 -14.05 22.80
CA LYS A 404 -7.71 -14.00 21.69
C LYS A 404 -9.03 -13.38 22.19
N LEU A 405 -9.32 -12.16 21.75
CA LEU A 405 -10.55 -11.45 22.06
C LEU A 405 -11.68 -11.90 21.12
N PRO A 406 -12.95 -11.90 21.57
CA PRO A 406 -14.06 -12.23 20.71
C PRO A 406 -14.15 -11.20 19.57
N PHE A 407 -14.42 -11.70 18.35
CA PHE A 407 -14.53 -10.93 17.09
C PHE A 407 -13.24 -10.27 16.56
N VAL A 408 -12.27 -9.90 17.41
CA VAL A 408 -11.05 -9.17 17.02
C VAL A 408 -9.82 -10.09 16.92
N GLY A 409 -9.84 -11.25 17.58
CA GLY A 409 -8.68 -12.14 17.64
C GLY A 409 -7.62 -11.64 18.64
N SER A 410 -6.37 -12.08 18.49
CA SER A 410 -5.26 -11.54 19.27
C SER A 410 -4.82 -10.19 18.67
N VAL A 411 -4.61 -9.19 19.54
CA VAL A 411 -4.12 -7.86 19.14
C VAL A 411 -2.68 -7.72 19.61
N THR A 412 -1.78 -7.30 18.73
CA THR A 412 -0.39 -6.97 19.11
C THR A 412 -0.40 -5.64 19.88
N VAL A 413 -0.06 -5.70 21.16
CA VAL A 413 0.00 -4.54 22.06
C VAL A 413 1.34 -3.82 21.90
N ALA A 414 2.42 -4.58 21.75
CA ALA A 414 3.75 -4.07 21.52
C ALA A 414 4.55 -5.05 20.67
N ASP A 415 5.32 -4.52 19.71
CA ASP A 415 6.31 -5.26 18.93
C ASP A 415 7.60 -4.45 18.94
N ALA A 416 8.60 -4.97 19.62
CA ALA A 416 9.93 -4.37 19.67
C ALA A 416 10.86 -5.20 18.81
N GLU A 417 11.10 -4.75 17.59
CA GLU A 417 11.99 -5.40 16.63
C GLU A 417 13.29 -4.63 16.42
N ALA A 418 14.34 -5.36 16.04
CA ALA A 418 15.56 -4.75 15.55
C ALA A 418 15.48 -4.46 14.05
N ALA A 419 16.30 -3.52 13.58
CA ALA A 419 16.44 -3.27 12.15
C ALA A 419 16.79 -4.57 11.42
N PRO A 420 16.16 -4.86 10.25
CA PRO A 420 16.50 -6.04 9.47
C PRO A 420 17.99 -6.04 9.14
N PHE A 421 18.65 -7.17 9.38
CA PHE A 421 20.05 -7.32 8.99
C PHE A 421 20.14 -8.25 7.77
N LYS A 422 20.91 -7.79 6.78
CA LYS A 422 21.23 -8.56 5.58
C LYS A 422 22.47 -9.38 5.86
N VAL A 423 22.28 -10.67 6.16
CA VAL A 423 23.37 -11.62 6.41
C VAL A 423 24.17 -11.83 5.13
N ILE A 424 23.45 -11.98 4.02
CA ILE A 424 23.99 -12.13 2.67
C ILE A 424 23.27 -11.11 1.81
N ASP A 425 24.02 -10.39 0.98
CA ASP A 425 23.51 -9.59 -0.12
C ASP A 425 24.55 -9.67 -1.23
N LYS A 426 24.33 -10.55 -2.20
CA LYS A 426 25.28 -10.84 -3.27
C LYS A 426 24.59 -10.89 -4.61
N VAL A 427 25.17 -10.20 -5.59
CA VAL A 427 24.88 -10.43 -7.00
C VAL A 427 25.37 -11.83 -7.36
N VAL A 428 24.44 -12.72 -7.68
CA VAL A 428 24.75 -14.13 -8.03
C VAL A 428 24.73 -14.36 -9.53
N ALA A 429 24.05 -13.51 -10.28
CA ALA A 429 24.08 -13.53 -11.73
C ALA A 429 23.90 -12.10 -12.28
N SER A 430 24.45 -11.85 -13.46
CA SER A 430 24.19 -10.63 -14.22
C SER A 430 24.35 -10.93 -15.70
N GLY A 431 23.70 -10.16 -16.56
CA GLY A 431 23.74 -10.43 -18.00
C GLY A 431 23.17 -9.31 -18.85
N GLN A 432 23.12 -9.58 -20.15
CA GLN A 432 22.46 -8.70 -21.12
C GLN A 432 20.98 -9.05 -21.21
N CYS A 433 20.15 -8.05 -21.48
CA CYS A 433 18.75 -8.29 -21.78
C CYS A 433 18.63 -8.85 -23.19
N SER A 434 17.68 -9.77 -23.39
CA SER A 434 17.26 -10.17 -24.72
C SER A 434 16.54 -9.00 -25.37
N ASP A 435 16.84 -8.71 -26.64
CA ASP A 435 16.03 -7.78 -27.40
C ASP A 435 14.56 -8.24 -27.36
N PRO A 436 13.60 -7.34 -27.07
CA PRO A 436 12.20 -7.68 -27.12
C PRO A 436 11.83 -8.12 -28.55
N PRO A 437 10.80 -8.96 -28.72
CA PRO A 437 10.38 -9.43 -30.03
C PRO A 437 10.20 -8.26 -31.02
N PRO A 438 10.51 -8.41 -32.32
CA PRO A 438 10.36 -7.34 -33.29
C PRO A 438 8.97 -6.69 -33.23
N GLY A 439 8.92 -5.41 -32.83
CA GLY A 439 7.67 -4.63 -32.69
C GLY A 439 7.23 -4.36 -31.25
N ALA A 440 7.83 -5.01 -30.25
CA ALA A 440 7.63 -4.65 -28.85
C ALA A 440 8.46 -3.41 -28.47
N THR A 441 7.87 -2.52 -27.66
CA THR A 441 8.52 -1.28 -27.21
C THR A 441 9.69 -1.57 -26.26
N HIS A 442 10.75 -0.74 -26.33
CA HIS A 442 11.83 -0.69 -25.34
C HIS A 442 11.52 0.26 -24.16
N LEU A 443 10.33 0.85 -24.12
CA LEU A 443 9.92 1.79 -23.07
C LEU A 443 8.97 1.15 -22.06
N PRO A 444 8.95 1.65 -20.81
CA PRO A 444 8.00 1.17 -19.81
C PRO A 444 6.53 1.22 -20.29
N PRO A 445 5.64 0.26 -19.96
CA PRO A 445 4.27 0.24 -20.39
C PRO A 445 3.58 1.47 -19.85
N GLY A 446 2.96 2.24 -20.74
CA GLY A 446 2.23 3.46 -20.36
C GLY A 446 3.11 4.71 -20.32
N SER A 447 4.41 4.59 -20.55
CA SER A 447 5.27 5.74 -20.90
C SER A 447 4.97 6.30 -22.30
N GLY A 448 4.12 5.60 -23.06
CA GLY A 448 3.76 5.93 -24.44
C GLY A 448 4.60 5.16 -25.46
N PRO A 449 4.47 5.50 -26.74
CA PRO A 449 5.23 4.84 -27.80
C PRO A 449 6.69 5.29 -27.80
N ASP A 450 7.57 4.47 -28.37
CA ASP A 450 8.87 4.96 -28.80
C ASP A 450 8.76 5.76 -30.12
N ALA A 451 9.87 6.36 -30.55
CA ALA A 451 9.86 7.18 -31.76
C ALA A 451 9.50 6.37 -33.04
N LYS A 452 9.76 5.06 -33.07
CA LYS A 452 9.42 4.18 -34.20
C LYS A 452 7.93 3.85 -34.17
N ALA A 453 7.40 3.35 -33.06
CA ALA A 453 5.98 3.06 -32.86
C ALA A 453 5.11 4.30 -33.07
N LEU A 454 5.59 5.49 -32.68
CA LEU A 454 4.89 6.75 -32.97
C LEU A 454 4.79 7.02 -34.49
N ARG A 455 5.87 6.78 -35.25
CA ARG A 455 5.89 6.98 -36.71
C ARG A 455 5.10 5.89 -37.44
N GLU A 456 5.20 4.66 -36.98
CA GLU A 456 4.64 3.44 -37.56
C GLU A 456 3.79 2.71 -36.50
N PRO A 457 2.56 3.21 -36.21
CA PRO A 457 1.70 2.57 -35.22
C PRO A 457 1.36 1.13 -35.61
N ALA A 458 1.47 0.21 -34.66
CA ALA A 458 1.33 -1.24 -34.89
C ALA A 458 -0.09 -1.77 -34.62
N PHE A 459 -1.10 -0.90 -34.62
CA PHE A 459 -2.50 -1.26 -34.38
C PHE A 459 -3.43 -0.68 -35.45
N THR A 460 -4.63 -1.25 -35.54
CA THR A 460 -5.72 -0.71 -36.37
C THR A 460 -6.55 0.26 -35.53
N PRO A 461 -6.71 1.54 -35.94
CA PRO A 461 -7.55 2.49 -35.20
C PRO A 461 -8.99 2.00 -35.05
N TRP A 462 -9.60 2.23 -33.88
CA TRP A 462 -10.92 1.70 -33.55
C TRP A 462 -11.73 2.64 -32.66
N SER A 463 -13.05 2.51 -32.73
CA SER A 463 -14.01 3.12 -31.80
C SER A 463 -14.93 2.04 -31.20
N ARG A 464 -15.20 2.13 -29.90
CA ARG A 464 -16.06 1.19 -29.17
C ARG A 464 -16.97 1.93 -28.21
N LEU A 465 -18.26 1.57 -28.25
CA LEU A 465 -19.22 1.92 -27.22
C LEU A 465 -19.42 0.71 -26.32
N VAL A 466 -19.24 0.91 -25.02
CA VAL A 466 -19.62 -0.07 -24.00
C VAL A 466 -20.86 0.49 -23.32
N GLU A 467 -22.02 -0.05 -23.70
CA GLU A 467 -23.32 0.29 -23.11
C GLU A 467 -23.32 -0.05 -21.61
N GLY A 468 -23.97 0.77 -20.79
CA GLY A 468 -24.12 0.47 -19.37
C GLY A 468 -24.38 1.67 -18.46
N ASP A 469 -24.34 1.41 -17.16
CA ASP A 469 -24.83 2.29 -16.09
C ASP A 469 -24.02 3.59 -15.94
N VAL A 470 -24.42 4.61 -16.68
CA VAL A 470 -24.04 6.01 -16.47
C VAL A 470 -25.30 6.76 -16.04
N ALA A 471 -25.16 7.76 -15.17
CA ALA A 471 -26.30 8.52 -14.70
C ALA A 471 -26.97 9.32 -15.84
N PRO A 472 -28.31 9.22 -16.04
CA PRO A 472 -29.03 9.96 -17.09
C PRO A 472 -28.85 11.49 -17.01
N SER A 473 -28.58 12.01 -15.81
CA SER A 473 -28.34 13.43 -15.53
C SER A 473 -27.14 14.03 -16.28
N ALA A 474 -26.27 13.19 -16.84
CA ALA A 474 -25.14 13.62 -17.67
C ALA A 474 -25.56 14.32 -18.99
N GLY A 475 -26.82 14.22 -19.40
CA GLY A 475 -27.34 14.79 -20.65
C GLY A 475 -27.46 16.33 -20.71
N ILE A 476 -27.36 17.04 -19.58
CA ILE A 476 -27.54 18.52 -19.51
C ILE A 476 -26.25 19.29 -19.87
N GLY A 477 -25.17 18.58 -20.21
CA GLY A 477 -23.91 19.17 -20.64
C GLY A 477 -23.06 19.73 -19.47
N PRO A 478 -21.80 20.12 -19.74
CA PRO A 478 -20.79 20.41 -18.72
C PRO A 478 -21.02 21.69 -17.88
N PHE A 479 -22.16 22.38 -18.03
CA PHE A 479 -22.42 23.69 -17.42
C PHE A 479 -23.40 23.69 -16.25
N ALA A 480 -24.33 22.74 -16.20
CA ALA A 480 -25.41 22.79 -15.21
C ALA A 480 -25.02 22.18 -13.85
N THR A 481 -24.07 21.24 -13.81
CA THR A 481 -23.80 20.42 -12.61
C THR A 481 -22.31 20.34 -12.21
N GLY A 482 -21.41 20.94 -12.97
CA GLY A 482 -19.95 20.84 -12.79
C GLY A 482 -19.26 20.18 -13.98
N LEU A 483 -17.93 20.01 -13.88
CA LEU A 483 -17.13 19.40 -14.93
C LEU A 483 -17.49 17.90 -15.05
N VAL A 484 -18.27 17.52 -16.07
CA VAL A 484 -18.46 16.09 -16.39
C VAL A 484 -17.17 15.58 -17.00
N PHE A 485 -16.51 14.61 -16.39
CA PHE A 485 -15.23 14.08 -16.87
C PHE A 485 -15.25 12.56 -16.93
N SER A 486 -14.37 12.03 -17.77
CA SER A 486 -13.92 10.64 -17.71
C SER A 486 -12.51 10.58 -17.14
N GLN A 487 -12.13 9.45 -16.59
CA GLN A 487 -10.76 9.14 -16.21
C GLN A 487 -10.38 7.82 -16.88
N LEU A 488 -9.21 7.83 -17.49
CA LEU A 488 -8.54 6.65 -18.01
C LEU A 488 -7.29 6.41 -17.16
N SER A 489 -7.27 5.33 -16.38
CA SER A 489 -6.11 4.93 -15.60
C SER A 489 -5.67 3.53 -16.03
N LYS A 490 -4.41 3.23 -15.75
CA LYS A 490 -3.82 1.95 -16.12
C LYS A 490 -3.91 0.99 -14.94
N SER A 491 -4.32 -0.25 -15.19
CA SER A 491 -4.26 -1.32 -14.20
C SER A 491 -2.89 -2.00 -14.20
N VAL A 492 -2.63 -2.81 -13.16
CA VAL A 492 -1.33 -3.49 -12.99
C VAL A 492 -1.03 -4.48 -14.13
N ASP A 493 -2.05 -5.03 -14.79
CA ASP A 493 -1.98 -6.01 -15.87
C ASP A 493 -1.98 -5.37 -17.28
N ASP A 494 -1.55 -4.11 -17.40
CA ASP A 494 -1.43 -3.38 -18.67
C ASP A 494 -2.77 -3.04 -19.37
N ARG A 495 -3.90 -3.34 -18.72
CA ARG A 495 -5.25 -2.97 -19.19
C ARG A 495 -5.65 -1.57 -18.71
N TRP A 496 -6.82 -1.09 -19.14
CA TRP A 496 -7.30 0.25 -18.83
C TRP A 496 -8.56 0.21 -17.97
N LEU A 497 -8.56 1.04 -16.93
CA LEU A 497 -9.73 1.32 -16.10
C LEU A 497 -10.36 2.63 -16.55
N VAL A 498 -11.68 2.59 -16.71
CA VAL A 498 -12.51 3.73 -17.08
C VAL A 498 -13.44 4.07 -15.91
N ALA A 499 -13.31 5.29 -15.41
CA ALA A 499 -14.13 5.90 -14.36
C ALA A 499 -14.60 7.30 -14.79
N GLY A 500 -15.43 7.98 -14.01
CA GLY A 500 -15.89 9.32 -14.36
C GLY A 500 -16.96 9.88 -13.42
N SER A 501 -17.21 11.19 -13.53
CA SER A 501 -18.16 11.90 -12.64
C SER A 501 -19.57 11.33 -12.66
N GLU A 502 -19.97 10.73 -13.77
CA GLU A 502 -21.31 10.16 -13.98
C GLU A 502 -21.29 8.64 -14.20
N ALA A 503 -20.12 8.00 -14.07
CA ALA A 503 -19.98 6.56 -14.19
C ALA A 503 -20.57 5.89 -12.93
N ARG A 504 -21.53 4.97 -13.08
CA ARG A 504 -22.10 4.18 -11.97
C ARG A 504 -21.54 2.76 -11.91
N SER A 505 -20.53 2.49 -12.72
CA SER A 505 -19.76 1.26 -12.74
C SER A 505 -18.30 1.58 -13.01
N LEU A 506 -17.40 0.78 -12.47
CA LEU A 506 -16.02 0.73 -12.91
C LEU A 506 -15.93 -0.23 -14.10
N LEU A 507 -15.33 0.23 -15.21
CA LEU A 507 -15.14 -0.56 -16.41
C LEU A 507 -13.65 -0.86 -16.60
N LYS A 508 -13.32 -2.10 -16.94
CA LYS A 508 -11.98 -2.49 -17.40
C LYS A 508 -12.03 -2.94 -18.86
N ILE A 509 -11.13 -2.41 -19.67
CA ILE A 509 -10.98 -2.74 -21.10
C ILE A 509 -9.54 -3.14 -21.42
N ASP A 510 -9.39 -4.00 -22.42
CA ASP A 510 -8.07 -4.34 -22.98
C ASP A 510 -7.51 -3.24 -23.92
N ALA A 511 -6.37 -3.51 -24.55
CA ALA A 511 -5.71 -2.58 -25.47
C ALA A 511 -6.48 -2.33 -26.78
N ASP A 512 -7.45 -3.18 -27.10
CA ASP A 512 -8.33 -3.11 -28.28
C ASP A 512 -9.73 -2.55 -27.94
N GLY A 513 -9.93 -2.16 -26.68
CA GLY A 513 -11.16 -1.57 -26.19
C GLY A 513 -12.27 -2.57 -25.88
N ASN A 514 -11.97 -3.86 -25.90
CA ASN A 514 -12.95 -4.88 -25.53
C ASN A 514 -13.13 -4.86 -24.01
N LYS A 515 -14.39 -4.98 -23.56
CA LYS A 515 -14.72 -5.09 -22.14
C LYS A 515 -14.14 -6.39 -21.57
N THR A 516 -13.28 -6.29 -20.58
CA THR A 516 -12.83 -7.43 -19.75
C THR A 516 -13.84 -7.69 -18.64
N TRP A 517 -14.23 -6.64 -17.91
CA TRP A 517 -15.32 -6.69 -16.93
C TRP A 517 -15.89 -5.31 -16.66
N GLN A 518 -17.10 -5.28 -16.14
CA GLN A 518 -17.77 -4.08 -15.64
C GLN A 518 -18.45 -4.41 -14.31
N VAL A 519 -18.25 -3.54 -13.30
CA VAL A 519 -18.75 -3.80 -11.95
C VAL A 519 -19.44 -2.56 -11.39
N ARG A 520 -20.62 -2.76 -10.80
CA ARG A 520 -21.31 -1.75 -9.99
C ARG A 520 -21.07 -2.04 -8.52
N TYR A 521 -20.93 -0.97 -7.75
CA TYR A 521 -20.86 -1.00 -6.30
C TYR A 521 -22.13 -0.38 -5.78
N LEU A 522 -23.00 -1.17 -5.14
CA LEU A 522 -24.30 -0.72 -4.69
C LEU A 522 -24.26 -0.38 -3.20
N ASP A 523 -24.81 0.77 -2.84
CA ASP A 523 -25.02 1.16 -1.45
C ASP A 523 -26.09 0.27 -0.77
N PRO A 524 -26.34 0.43 0.55
CA PRO A 524 -27.35 -0.37 1.25
C PRO A 524 -28.78 -0.25 0.70
N THR A 525 -29.07 0.79 -0.09
CA THR A 525 -30.36 1.00 -0.75
C THR A 525 -30.43 0.35 -2.14
N GLY A 526 -29.35 -0.29 -2.59
CA GLY A 526 -29.22 -0.88 -3.91
C GLY A 526 -28.90 0.12 -5.02
N GLN A 527 -28.63 1.39 -4.68
CA GLN A 527 -28.26 2.40 -5.66
C GLN A 527 -26.77 2.30 -5.98
N PRO A 528 -26.38 2.35 -7.27
CA PRO A 528 -24.98 2.28 -7.63
C PRO A 528 -24.25 3.59 -7.29
N LEU A 529 -23.11 3.45 -6.62
CA LEU A 529 -22.20 4.55 -6.33
C LEU A 529 -21.62 5.15 -7.62
N LYS A 530 -21.44 6.47 -7.67
CA LYS A 530 -20.72 7.10 -8.80
C LYS A 530 -19.22 6.93 -8.62
N VAL A 531 -18.58 6.20 -9.52
CA VAL A 531 -17.15 5.87 -9.50
C VAL A 531 -16.35 7.01 -10.14
N LEU A 532 -15.90 7.96 -9.32
CA LEU A 532 -15.30 9.22 -9.77
C LEU A 532 -13.88 9.03 -10.27
N ARG A 533 -13.00 8.43 -9.44
CA ARG A 533 -11.58 8.28 -9.77
C ARG A 533 -11.05 6.93 -9.30
N THR A 534 -9.94 6.54 -9.91
CA THR A 534 -9.15 5.37 -9.57
C THR A 534 -7.69 5.76 -9.41
N ALA A 535 -7.03 5.08 -8.48
CA ALA A 535 -5.58 5.11 -8.31
C ALA A 535 -5.11 3.67 -8.05
N PRO A 536 -3.96 3.25 -8.60
CA PRO A 536 -3.39 1.97 -8.24
C PRO A 536 -2.94 1.99 -6.77
N THR A 537 -2.97 0.82 -6.14
CA THR A 537 -2.42 0.64 -4.79
C THR A 537 -1.15 -0.21 -4.86
N ARG A 538 -0.31 -0.12 -3.82
CA ARG A 538 0.88 -0.98 -3.74
C ARG A 538 0.54 -2.47 -3.63
N ASP A 539 -0.58 -2.94 -3.08
CA ASP A 539 -0.94 -4.37 -3.15
C ASP A 539 -1.43 -4.87 -4.52
N ALA A 540 -1.20 -4.11 -5.60
CA ALA A 540 -1.79 -4.39 -6.89
C ALA A 540 -3.33 -4.39 -6.85
N ALA A 541 -3.95 -3.70 -5.90
CA ALA A 541 -5.39 -3.40 -5.91
C ALA A 541 -5.64 -2.05 -6.60
N ILE A 542 -6.90 -1.63 -6.57
CA ILE A 542 -7.40 -0.38 -7.13
C ILE A 542 -8.09 0.37 -5.99
N ALA A 543 -7.58 1.56 -5.64
CA ALA A 543 -8.32 2.50 -4.83
C ALA A 543 -9.32 3.23 -5.73
N VAL A 544 -10.58 3.23 -5.34
CA VAL A 544 -11.69 3.81 -6.09
C VAL A 544 -12.34 4.88 -5.23
N LEU A 545 -12.25 6.13 -5.67
CA LEU A 545 -12.98 7.25 -5.09
C LEU A 545 -14.38 7.27 -5.69
N ALA A 546 -15.39 7.18 -4.83
CA ALA A 546 -16.79 7.31 -5.19
C ALA A 546 -17.43 8.56 -4.57
N SER A 547 -18.50 9.04 -5.19
CA SER A 547 -19.32 10.11 -4.62
C SER A 547 -19.91 9.67 -3.28
N GLY A 548 -19.85 10.54 -2.27
CA GLY A 548 -20.44 10.23 -0.96
C GLY A 548 -21.94 9.98 -1.05
N THR A 549 -22.40 9.01 -0.28
CA THR A 549 -23.81 8.75 0.03
C THR A 549 -24.21 9.46 1.32
N GLU A 550 -25.49 9.41 1.71
CA GLU A 550 -26.05 10.13 2.88
C GLU A 550 -25.08 10.19 4.07
N GLY A 551 -24.76 11.42 4.48
CA GLY A 551 -23.86 11.74 5.58
C GLY A 551 -22.36 11.74 5.26
N SER A 552 -21.91 11.19 4.13
CA SER A 552 -20.50 11.21 3.73
C SER A 552 -20.18 12.26 2.67
N ALA A 553 -18.99 12.84 2.78
CA ALA A 553 -18.36 13.67 1.77
C ALA A 553 -17.92 12.86 0.54
N PHE A 554 -17.36 11.68 0.79
CA PHE A 554 -16.96 10.72 -0.23
C PHE A 554 -16.85 9.32 0.37
N ASP A 555 -16.86 8.32 -0.51
CA ASP A 555 -16.57 6.93 -0.16
C ASP A 555 -15.25 6.51 -0.85
N LEU A 556 -14.38 5.80 -0.12
CA LEU A 556 -13.19 5.14 -0.67
C LEU A 556 -13.41 3.63 -0.64
N LEU A 557 -13.29 3.01 -1.81
CA LEU A 557 -13.35 1.57 -1.97
C LEU A 557 -11.95 1.05 -2.32
N LYS A 558 -11.62 -0.13 -1.81
CA LYS A 558 -10.46 -0.90 -2.28
C LYS A 558 -10.97 -2.11 -3.02
N VAL A 559 -10.57 -2.23 -4.28
CA VAL A 559 -11.08 -3.24 -5.21
C VAL A 559 -9.91 -4.04 -5.76
N GLY A 560 -10.01 -5.37 -5.77
CA GLY A 560 -9.08 -6.21 -6.54
C GLY A 560 -9.23 -5.96 -8.04
N GLN A 561 -8.26 -6.35 -8.85
CA GLN A 561 -8.32 -6.00 -10.28
C GLN A 561 -9.32 -6.83 -11.09
N GLY A 562 -9.89 -7.90 -10.53
CA GLY A 562 -11.08 -8.57 -11.07
C GLY A 562 -12.40 -7.85 -10.72
N GLY A 563 -12.35 -6.69 -10.05
CA GLY A 563 -13.52 -5.91 -9.64
C GLY A 563 -14.14 -6.31 -8.30
N GLY A 564 -13.56 -7.28 -7.59
CA GLY A 564 -14.03 -7.70 -6.27
C GLY A 564 -13.72 -6.67 -5.18
N LEU A 565 -14.66 -6.43 -4.26
CA LEU A 565 -14.51 -5.45 -3.18
C LEU A 565 -13.74 -6.05 -1.99
N ALA A 566 -12.65 -5.40 -1.57
CA ALA A 566 -11.91 -5.73 -0.35
C ALA A 566 -12.44 -4.95 0.87
N PHE A 567 -12.65 -3.64 0.73
CA PHE A 567 -13.36 -2.83 1.72
C PHE A 567 -14.01 -1.61 1.09
N ALA A 568 -14.98 -1.02 1.79
CA ALA A 568 -15.55 0.30 1.51
C ALA A 568 -15.67 1.11 2.80
N ARG A 569 -15.24 2.37 2.78
CA ARG A 569 -15.37 3.32 3.90
C ARG A 569 -15.91 4.66 3.43
N GLY A 570 -16.79 5.25 4.21
CA GLY A 570 -17.31 6.60 4.02
C GLY A 570 -16.65 7.58 4.95
N TYR A 571 -16.45 8.80 4.47
CA TYR A 571 -15.77 9.88 5.18
C TYR A 571 -16.69 11.09 5.26
N ALA A 572 -17.02 11.55 6.45
CA ALA A 572 -17.84 12.74 6.65
C ALA A 572 -16.97 13.91 7.13
N LEU A 573 -17.18 15.08 6.53
CA LEU A 573 -16.58 16.33 6.98
C LEU A 573 -17.61 17.09 7.83
N PRO A 574 -17.19 17.74 8.93
CA PRO A 574 -18.09 18.57 9.73
C PRO A 574 -18.70 19.68 8.88
N PHE A 575 -19.98 19.96 9.07
CA PHE A 575 -20.73 20.90 8.22
C PHE A 575 -20.17 22.33 8.28
N GLU A 576 -19.71 22.75 9.46
CA GLU A 576 -19.05 24.04 9.71
C GLU A 576 -17.66 24.13 9.07
N ALA A 577 -17.00 23.00 8.86
CA ALA A 577 -15.73 22.90 8.18
C ALA A 577 -15.92 22.92 6.66
N CYS A 578 -16.83 22.09 6.14
CA CYS A 578 -17.08 21.93 4.72
C CYS A 578 -18.53 21.54 4.43
N ALA A 579 -19.38 22.55 4.18
CA ALA A 579 -20.74 22.33 3.73
C ALA A 579 -20.77 21.90 2.25
N THR A 580 -21.58 20.90 1.93
CA THR A 580 -21.73 20.33 0.57
C THR A 580 -20.38 19.95 -0.05
N PRO A 581 -19.60 19.06 0.59
CA PRO A 581 -18.31 18.62 0.09
C PRO A 581 -18.50 17.88 -1.24
N ARG A 582 -17.61 18.16 -2.20
CA ARG A 582 -17.48 17.41 -3.44
C ARG A 582 -16.03 16.97 -3.62
N ALA A 583 -15.77 15.67 -3.49
CA ALA A 583 -14.47 15.11 -3.81
C ALA A 583 -14.25 15.12 -5.33
N ASP A 584 -13.11 15.67 -5.75
CA ASP A 584 -12.78 15.89 -7.16
C ASP A 584 -11.55 15.08 -7.58
N LEU A 585 -10.59 14.83 -6.69
CA LEU A 585 -9.30 14.19 -7.00
C LEU A 585 -8.99 13.04 -6.05
N LEU A 586 -8.38 11.99 -6.59
CA LEU A 586 -7.73 10.91 -5.85
C LEU A 586 -6.26 10.84 -6.29
N VAL A 587 -5.38 10.89 -5.31
CA VAL A 587 -3.92 10.93 -5.48
C VAL A 587 -3.30 9.77 -4.73
N HIS A 588 -2.34 9.07 -5.32
CA HIS A 588 -1.46 8.16 -4.57
C HIS A 588 -0.25 8.96 -4.04
N ASP A 589 -0.02 8.99 -2.73
CA ASP A 589 0.91 9.92 -2.07
C ASP A 589 2.42 9.54 -2.18
N ALA A 590 2.75 8.67 -3.13
CA ALA A 590 4.05 8.01 -3.35
C ALA A 590 4.57 7.13 -2.18
N THR A 591 4.01 7.24 -0.98
CA THR A 591 4.21 6.29 0.11
C THR A 591 3.26 5.11 -0.11
N ASP A 592 2.42 4.80 0.86
CA ASP A 592 1.45 3.71 0.83
C ASP A 592 0.00 4.26 0.97
N GLY A 593 -0.20 5.57 0.90
CA GLY A 593 -1.48 6.21 1.17
C GLY A 593 -2.10 6.92 -0.02
N PHE A 594 -3.21 7.61 0.25
CA PHE A 594 -3.94 8.39 -0.73
C PHE A 594 -4.26 9.77 -0.20
N SER A 595 -4.33 10.76 -1.08
CA SER A 595 -4.93 12.06 -0.78
C SER A 595 -6.19 12.22 -1.59
N VAL A 596 -7.31 12.52 -0.92
CA VAL A 596 -8.56 12.92 -1.55
C VAL A 596 -8.70 14.42 -1.42
N LEU A 597 -8.87 15.10 -2.56
CA LEU A 597 -9.04 16.55 -2.58
C LEU A 597 -10.39 16.91 -3.17
N GLY A 598 -10.98 17.99 -2.67
CA GLY A 598 -12.27 18.44 -3.15
C GLY A 598 -12.58 19.89 -2.80
N THR A 599 -13.81 20.27 -3.09
CA THR A 599 -14.33 21.63 -2.91
C THR A 599 -15.52 21.62 -1.96
N CYS A 600 -15.64 22.63 -1.11
CA CYS A 600 -16.82 22.88 -0.27
C CYS A 600 -17.72 23.89 -1.01
N LEU A 601 -18.74 23.41 -1.73
CA LEU A 601 -19.46 24.22 -2.73
C LEU A 601 -20.17 25.45 -2.16
N SER A 602 -20.39 25.49 -0.84
CA SER A 602 -21.13 26.57 -0.17
C SER A 602 -20.27 27.46 0.74
N GLN A 603 -18.94 27.27 0.79
CA GLN A 603 -18.09 27.90 1.82
C GLN A 603 -16.71 28.39 1.32
N ASP A 604 -16.52 28.57 0.01
CA ASP A 604 -15.31 29.16 -0.58
C ASP A 604 -14.00 28.46 -0.17
N ARG A 605 -14.09 27.16 0.13
CA ARG A 605 -13.04 26.34 0.72
C ARG A 605 -12.72 25.14 -0.17
N ALA A 606 -11.47 24.68 -0.08
CA ALA A 606 -11.07 23.36 -0.54
C ALA A 606 -10.81 22.46 0.66
N PHE A 607 -10.87 21.14 0.48
CA PHE A 607 -10.46 20.19 1.52
C PHE A 607 -9.45 19.19 0.97
N VAL A 608 -8.61 18.67 1.86
CA VAL A 608 -7.68 17.57 1.61
C VAL A 608 -7.78 16.58 2.76
N VAL A 609 -7.95 15.30 2.42
CA VAL A 609 -7.94 14.20 3.38
C VAL A 609 -6.85 13.21 2.98
N HIS A 610 -5.87 13.03 3.85
CA HIS A 610 -4.80 12.05 3.72
C HIS A 610 -5.20 10.74 4.40
N LEU A 611 -5.09 9.64 3.67
CA LEU A 611 -5.56 8.32 4.04
C LEU A 611 -4.40 7.31 3.99
N THR A 612 -4.38 6.38 4.93
CA THR A 612 -3.52 5.18 4.85
C THR A 612 -3.98 4.24 3.75
N ARG A 613 -3.19 3.22 3.42
CA ARG A 613 -3.58 2.11 2.53
C ARG A 613 -4.87 1.39 2.96
N ALA A 614 -5.12 1.35 4.27
CA ALA A 614 -6.29 0.72 4.87
C ALA A 614 -7.50 1.66 4.92
N GLY A 615 -7.34 2.92 4.46
CA GLY A 615 -8.37 3.94 4.49
C GLY A 615 -8.52 4.64 5.84
N ASP A 616 -7.56 4.55 6.75
CA ASP A 616 -7.58 5.31 7.99
C ASP A 616 -7.14 6.75 7.73
N VAL A 617 -7.74 7.72 8.42
CA VAL A 617 -7.38 9.14 8.26
C VAL A 617 -6.05 9.43 8.96
N ARG A 618 -5.05 9.88 8.21
CA ARG A 618 -3.77 10.37 8.75
C ARG A 618 -3.86 11.84 9.12
N ALA A 619 -4.45 12.63 8.23
CA ALA A 619 -4.63 14.06 8.38
C ALA A 619 -5.81 14.51 7.53
N ALA A 620 -6.50 15.56 7.95
CA ALA A 620 -7.52 16.20 7.15
C ALA A 620 -7.50 17.70 7.40
N GLU A 621 -7.62 18.48 6.33
CA GLU A 621 -7.49 19.91 6.36
C GLU A 621 -8.48 20.59 5.43
N VAL A 622 -8.84 21.81 5.78
CA VAL A 622 -9.60 22.72 4.94
C VAL A 622 -8.77 23.95 4.65
N TRP A 623 -8.75 24.35 3.38
CA TRP A 623 -7.95 25.43 2.86
C TRP A 623 -8.81 26.64 2.51
N THR A 624 -8.35 27.81 2.92
CA THR A 624 -8.85 29.11 2.47
C THR A 624 -7.70 29.94 1.91
N ALA A 625 -8.00 30.96 1.12
CA ALA A 625 -7.02 31.89 0.59
C ALA A 625 -7.59 33.31 0.72
N ALA A 626 -6.74 34.25 1.15
CA ALA A 626 -7.17 35.63 1.37
C ALA A 626 -7.73 36.25 0.08
N GLY A 627 -8.92 36.84 0.15
CA GLY A 627 -9.60 37.47 -0.99
C GLY A 627 -10.15 36.50 -2.05
N ALA A 628 -10.11 35.18 -1.78
CA ALA A 628 -10.77 34.20 -2.61
C ALA A 628 -12.23 33.99 -2.18
N THR A 629 -13.12 33.87 -3.15
CA THR A 629 -14.52 33.46 -2.98
C THR A 629 -14.77 32.04 -3.51
N SER A 630 -13.75 31.35 -3.99
CA SER A 630 -13.81 29.92 -4.29
C SER A 630 -12.41 29.42 -4.54
N ILE A 631 -12.12 28.21 -4.06
CA ILE A 631 -10.88 27.48 -4.34
C ILE A 631 -11.29 26.08 -4.72
N ALA A 632 -10.93 25.64 -5.92
CA ALA A 632 -11.29 24.32 -6.42
C ALA A 632 -10.06 23.64 -7.03
N PRO A 633 -9.42 22.69 -6.33
CA PRO A 633 -8.39 21.82 -6.92
C PRO A 633 -8.97 21.06 -8.12
N ARG A 634 -8.28 21.06 -9.26
CA ARG A 634 -8.78 20.46 -10.51
C ARG A 634 -7.89 19.39 -11.10
N ALA A 635 -6.59 19.48 -10.89
CA ALA A 635 -5.64 18.51 -11.40
C ALA A 635 -4.41 18.41 -10.49
N TRP A 636 -3.71 17.30 -10.60
CA TRP A 636 -2.51 17.03 -9.82
C TRP A 636 -1.48 16.24 -10.63
N THR A 637 -0.23 16.31 -10.20
CA THR A 637 0.86 15.42 -10.63
C THR A 637 1.86 15.26 -9.49
N VAL A 638 2.69 14.22 -9.54
CA VAL A 638 3.82 14.05 -8.61
C VAL A 638 5.11 14.43 -9.34
N ILE A 639 5.99 15.17 -8.65
CA ILE A 639 7.33 15.54 -9.13
C ILE A 639 8.33 15.25 -8.02
N GLY A 640 9.12 14.19 -8.20
CA GLY A 640 9.99 13.70 -7.12
C GLY A 640 9.13 13.33 -5.90
N ASP A 641 9.37 14.00 -4.78
CA ASP A 641 8.67 13.78 -3.52
C ASP A 641 7.57 14.80 -3.24
N GLU A 642 7.29 15.68 -4.20
CA GLU A 642 6.27 16.72 -4.08
C GLU A 642 4.98 16.31 -4.79
N LEU A 643 3.86 16.57 -4.14
CA LEU A 643 2.56 16.60 -4.81
C LEU A 643 2.33 18.02 -5.35
N VAL A 644 2.14 18.15 -6.66
CA VAL A 644 1.87 19.44 -7.29
C VAL A 644 0.43 19.49 -7.75
N LEU A 645 -0.30 20.48 -7.25
CA LEU A 645 -1.71 20.70 -7.51
C LEU A 645 -1.89 21.95 -8.36
N THR A 646 -2.90 21.92 -9.22
CA THR A 646 -3.43 23.12 -9.85
C THR A 646 -4.95 23.15 -9.73
N GLY A 647 -5.49 24.34 -9.61
CA GLY A 647 -6.91 24.54 -9.45
C GLY A 647 -7.36 25.94 -9.85
N GLU A 648 -8.65 26.15 -9.70
CA GLU A 648 -9.30 27.43 -9.94
C GLU A 648 -9.36 28.23 -8.65
N ILE A 649 -9.15 29.54 -8.74
CA ILE A 649 -9.34 30.49 -7.65
C ILE A 649 -10.19 31.67 -8.14
N ARG A 650 -11.34 31.89 -7.51
CA ARG A 650 -12.24 33.02 -7.80
C ARG A 650 -12.16 34.07 -6.72
N GLY A 651 -12.52 35.31 -7.03
CA GLY A 651 -12.60 36.40 -6.06
C GLY A 651 -12.22 37.74 -6.68
N GLY A 652 -11.36 38.51 -6.01
CA GLY A 652 -10.94 39.82 -6.52
C GLY A 652 -10.32 39.79 -7.92
N THR A 653 -9.73 38.66 -8.35
CA THR A 653 -9.13 38.52 -9.69
C THR A 653 -9.12 37.06 -10.14
N ASP A 654 -10.18 36.58 -10.79
CA ASP A 654 -10.33 35.18 -11.22
C ASP A 654 -9.09 34.66 -11.97
N GLY A 655 -8.68 33.44 -11.63
CA GLY A 655 -7.49 32.84 -12.21
C GLY A 655 -7.32 31.37 -11.81
N MET A 656 -6.11 30.87 -12.03
CA MET A 656 -5.71 29.55 -11.55
C MET A 656 -4.67 29.67 -10.45
N PHE A 657 -4.44 28.60 -9.72
CA PHE A 657 -3.31 28.48 -8.82
C PHE A 657 -2.48 27.24 -9.11
N VAL A 658 -1.23 27.27 -8.67
CA VAL A 658 -0.35 26.11 -8.55
C VAL A 658 0.14 26.07 -7.11
N ALA A 659 0.05 24.90 -6.48
CA ALA A 659 0.56 24.66 -5.12
C ALA A 659 1.45 23.41 -5.12
N ARG A 660 2.59 23.48 -4.45
CA ARG A 660 3.50 22.35 -4.19
C ARG A 660 3.39 21.94 -2.74
N LEU A 661 3.11 20.66 -2.53
CA LEU A 661 2.93 20.06 -1.22
C LEU A 661 4.06 19.07 -0.95
N SER A 662 4.49 19.02 0.30
CA SER A 662 5.32 17.91 0.79
C SER A 662 4.51 16.60 0.84
N ARG A 663 5.19 15.48 1.09
CA ARG A 663 4.53 14.18 1.30
C ARG A 663 3.50 14.18 2.43
N ASP A 664 3.75 14.99 3.46
CA ASP A 664 2.86 15.11 4.62
C ASP A 664 1.67 16.05 4.37
N GLY A 665 1.55 16.60 3.16
CA GLY A 665 0.45 17.50 2.78
C GLY A 665 0.69 18.98 3.07
N ALA A 666 1.83 19.34 3.69
CA ALA A 666 2.14 20.74 3.99
C ALA A 666 2.40 21.53 2.71
N ILE A 667 1.76 22.68 2.55
CA ILE A 667 1.94 23.55 1.39
C ILE A 667 3.27 24.29 1.53
N GLY A 668 4.22 24.00 0.63
CA GLY A 668 5.53 24.66 0.61
C GLY A 668 5.53 25.96 -0.18
N GLU A 669 5.04 25.90 -1.43
CA GLU A 669 4.96 27.06 -2.32
C GLU A 669 3.59 27.08 -3.01
N ALA A 670 2.97 28.26 -3.09
CA ALA A 670 1.79 28.45 -3.92
C ALA A 670 1.81 29.80 -4.64
N LYS A 671 1.32 29.78 -5.88
CA LYS A 671 1.22 30.94 -6.75
C LYS A 671 -0.15 30.99 -7.43
N ARG A 672 -0.67 32.21 -7.57
CA ARG A 672 -1.84 32.54 -8.38
C ARG A 672 -1.36 33.00 -9.75
N TYR A 673 -2.13 32.66 -10.79
CA TYR A 673 -1.88 33.06 -12.16
C TYR A 673 -3.15 33.69 -12.76
N THR A 674 -3.00 34.86 -13.38
CA THR A 674 -4.09 35.60 -14.02
C THR A 674 -3.70 35.93 -15.46
N ALA A 675 -4.64 35.83 -16.39
CA ALA A 675 -4.40 36.10 -17.80
C ALA A 675 -5.10 37.38 -18.28
N CYS A 676 -4.39 38.14 -19.11
CA CYS A 676 -4.90 39.28 -19.90
C CYS A 676 -5.57 40.38 -19.06
N ALA A 677 -4.88 40.92 -18.04
CA ALA A 677 -5.42 41.93 -17.12
C ALA A 677 -6.81 41.55 -16.56
N ALA A 678 -7.01 40.26 -16.26
CA ALA A 678 -8.24 39.64 -15.74
C ALA A 678 -9.42 39.46 -16.72
N ALA A 679 -9.19 39.50 -18.04
CA ALA A 679 -10.24 39.22 -19.03
C ALA A 679 -10.53 37.71 -19.24
N MET A 680 -9.66 36.83 -18.75
CA MET A 680 -9.77 35.38 -18.92
C MET A 680 -9.79 34.65 -17.57
N ASN A 681 -10.91 34.00 -17.26
CA ASN A 681 -10.99 33.06 -16.15
C ASN A 681 -10.23 31.79 -16.55
N LEU A 682 -9.13 31.48 -15.87
CA LEU A 682 -8.33 30.28 -16.12
C LEU A 682 -8.87 29.12 -15.30
N THR A 683 -9.36 28.06 -15.96
CA THR A 683 -9.79 26.84 -15.28
C THR A 683 -8.92 25.67 -15.73
N PRO A 684 -7.92 25.27 -14.93
CA PRO A 684 -7.08 24.13 -15.28
C PRO A 684 -7.90 22.84 -15.22
N THR A 685 -7.60 21.91 -16.11
CA THR A 685 -8.28 20.61 -16.24
C THR A 685 -7.31 19.44 -16.17
N ALA A 686 -6.05 19.66 -16.54
CA ALA A 686 -4.98 18.68 -16.42
C ALA A 686 -3.64 19.35 -16.17
N ILE A 687 -2.73 18.59 -15.57
CA ILE A 687 -1.34 18.98 -15.37
C ILE A 687 -0.44 17.78 -15.62
N GLY A 688 0.73 18.02 -16.21
CA GLY A 688 1.78 17.02 -16.40
C GLY A 688 3.14 17.56 -15.98
N PRO A 689 4.07 16.70 -15.54
CA PRO A 689 5.43 17.13 -15.20
C PRO A 689 6.16 17.67 -16.45
N ALA A 690 7.16 18.51 -16.23
CA ALA A 690 8.05 19.04 -17.25
C ALA A 690 9.52 18.82 -16.87
N GLU A 691 10.44 19.18 -17.78
CA GLU A 691 11.86 19.26 -17.43
C GLU A 691 12.12 20.11 -16.18
N GLN A 692 13.19 19.77 -15.45
CA GLN A 692 13.68 20.55 -14.31
C GLN A 692 12.63 20.79 -13.21
N GLY A 693 11.63 19.90 -13.12
CA GLY A 693 10.55 19.97 -12.14
C GLY A 693 9.51 21.06 -12.44
N GLY A 694 9.45 21.59 -13.66
CA GLY A 694 8.35 22.45 -14.11
C GLY A 694 7.05 21.68 -14.35
N LEU A 695 6.09 22.34 -15.01
CA LEU A 695 4.73 21.85 -15.24
C LEU A 695 4.24 22.23 -16.63
N THR A 696 3.49 21.33 -17.27
CA THR A 696 2.59 21.67 -18.37
C THR A 696 1.17 21.69 -17.85
N ILE A 697 0.51 22.84 -17.96
CA ILE A 697 -0.85 23.03 -17.48
C ILE A 697 -1.77 23.13 -18.69
N LEU A 698 -2.85 22.34 -18.67
CA LEU A 698 -3.97 22.47 -19.57
C LEU A 698 -5.18 23.02 -18.85
N GLY A 699 -6.03 23.73 -19.58
CA GLY A 699 -7.29 24.22 -19.07
C GLY A 699 -8.12 24.87 -20.15
N GLY A 700 -9.05 25.72 -19.74
CA GLY A 700 -9.77 26.60 -20.64
C GLY A 700 -10.04 27.96 -20.03
N SER A 701 -10.54 28.86 -20.88
CA SER A 701 -11.20 30.08 -20.51
C SER A 701 -12.64 30.06 -20.99
N PHE A 702 -13.57 29.82 -20.06
CA PHE A 702 -15.00 29.70 -20.37
C PHE A 702 -15.55 30.99 -20.99
N ALA A 703 -15.12 32.15 -20.49
CA ALA A 703 -15.56 33.45 -21.00
C ALA A 703 -15.18 33.65 -22.47
N GLN A 704 -14.00 33.15 -22.88
CA GLN A 704 -13.46 33.34 -24.23
C GLN A 704 -13.64 32.11 -25.13
N ARG A 705 -14.25 31.03 -24.62
CA ARG A 705 -14.49 29.77 -25.35
C ARG A 705 -13.22 29.09 -25.90
N ARG A 706 -12.08 29.37 -25.28
CA ARG A 706 -10.75 28.93 -25.73
C ARG A 706 -10.11 27.98 -24.72
N GLY A 707 -9.22 27.13 -25.20
CA GLY A 707 -8.35 26.33 -24.37
C GLY A 707 -7.22 27.15 -23.74
N LEU A 708 -6.48 26.52 -22.85
CA LEU A 708 -5.22 26.99 -22.28
C LEU A 708 -4.21 25.85 -22.41
N ILE A 709 -3.02 26.17 -22.91
CA ILE A 709 -1.81 25.38 -22.69
C ILE A 709 -0.70 26.31 -22.22
N ALA A 710 -0.11 26.01 -21.07
CA ALA A 710 0.97 26.80 -20.49
C ALA A 710 2.09 25.91 -19.97
N ARG A 711 3.33 26.41 -20.06
CA ARG A 711 4.51 25.81 -19.43
C ARG A 711 4.96 26.71 -18.30
N VAL A 712 4.97 26.17 -17.09
CA VAL A 712 5.34 26.87 -15.86
C VAL A 712 6.60 26.23 -15.30
N GLU A 713 7.64 27.02 -15.06
CA GLU A 713 8.90 26.53 -14.50
C GLU A 713 8.76 26.20 -13.01
N ARG A 714 9.75 25.51 -12.41
CA ARG A 714 9.67 25.10 -11.00
C ARG A 714 9.40 26.28 -10.05
N GLY A 715 10.08 27.41 -10.28
CA GLY A 715 9.90 28.66 -9.53
C GLY A 715 8.69 29.51 -9.96
N GLY A 716 7.80 28.97 -10.80
CA GLY A 716 6.54 29.61 -11.18
C GLY A 716 6.59 30.57 -12.37
N ALA A 717 7.76 30.81 -12.98
CA ALA A 717 7.81 31.63 -14.18
C ALA A 717 7.08 30.95 -15.36
N VAL A 718 6.27 31.70 -16.09
CA VAL A 718 5.55 31.17 -17.27
C VAL A 718 6.45 31.26 -18.49
N ARG A 719 6.92 30.11 -18.98
CA ARG A 719 7.79 30.02 -20.17
C ARG A 719 7.03 30.31 -21.46
N PHE A 720 5.81 29.78 -21.57
CA PHE A 720 4.87 30.15 -22.63
C PHE A 720 3.42 29.90 -22.18
N ALA A 721 2.49 30.59 -22.82
CA ALA A 721 1.06 30.34 -22.74
C ALA A 721 0.40 30.53 -24.11
N LYS A 722 -0.51 29.64 -24.48
CA LYS A 722 -1.29 29.67 -25.72
C LYS A 722 -2.76 29.39 -25.43
N PHE A 723 -3.64 29.96 -26.24
CA PHE A 723 -5.08 29.90 -26.05
C PHE A 723 -5.81 29.31 -27.26
N PRO A 724 -5.54 28.01 -27.57
CA PRO A 724 -6.07 27.39 -28.76
C PRO A 724 -7.60 27.43 -28.81
N GLY A 725 -8.17 27.79 -29.95
CA GLY A 725 -9.62 27.78 -30.14
C GLY A 725 -9.98 27.76 -31.62
N GLU A 726 -11.22 27.38 -31.93
CA GLU A 726 -11.72 27.43 -33.30
C GLU A 726 -11.77 28.89 -33.80
N LYS A 727 -11.39 29.12 -35.06
CA LYS A 727 -11.34 30.47 -35.67
C LYS A 727 -12.69 31.19 -35.56
N ALA A 728 -12.64 32.50 -35.33
CA ALA A 728 -13.79 33.34 -34.97
C ALA A 728 -15.00 33.22 -35.92
N GLY A 729 -16.17 32.91 -35.34
CA GLY A 729 -17.48 32.81 -36.01
C GLY A 729 -18.42 31.90 -35.22
N ALA A 730 -19.14 32.43 -34.22
CA ALA A 730 -20.12 31.71 -33.37
C ALA A 730 -19.67 30.35 -32.76
N ALA A 731 -18.35 30.13 -32.68
CA ALA A 731 -17.71 28.84 -32.48
C ALA A 731 -18.07 28.05 -31.20
N PRO A 732 -17.88 26.71 -31.23
CA PRO A 732 -17.93 25.86 -30.04
C PRO A 732 -16.84 26.23 -29.03
N VAL A 733 -17.13 25.99 -27.75
CA VAL A 733 -16.14 26.07 -26.68
C VAL A 733 -15.15 24.92 -26.85
N PHE A 734 -13.86 25.24 -26.86
CA PHE A 734 -12.78 24.27 -26.88
C PHE A 734 -12.17 24.14 -25.48
N VAL A 735 -12.34 22.96 -24.84
CA VAL A 735 -11.83 22.70 -23.49
C VAL A 735 -10.87 21.52 -23.51
N PRO A 736 -9.55 21.77 -23.57
CA PRO A 736 -8.52 20.79 -23.22
C PRO A 736 -8.81 20.08 -21.91
N SER A 737 -8.59 18.78 -21.85
CA SER A 737 -8.91 17.95 -20.68
C SER A 737 -7.84 16.94 -20.30
N ALA A 738 -6.93 16.59 -21.22
CA ALA A 738 -5.82 15.71 -20.92
C ALA A 738 -4.66 15.96 -21.89
N ILE A 739 -3.43 15.77 -21.41
CA ILE A 739 -2.20 15.90 -22.20
C ILE A 739 -1.34 14.66 -22.01
N ALA A 740 -0.60 14.29 -23.04
CA ALA A 740 0.50 13.35 -22.94
C ALA A 740 1.68 13.85 -23.79
N GLU A 741 2.88 13.74 -23.24
CA GLU A 741 4.13 14.10 -23.93
C GLU A 741 4.50 13.02 -24.96
N LEU A 742 4.97 13.45 -26.13
CA LEU A 742 5.42 12.54 -27.19
C LEU A 742 6.92 12.22 -27.03
N PRO A 743 7.36 11.00 -27.40
CA PRO A 743 8.77 10.57 -27.32
C PRO A 743 9.74 11.39 -28.20
N THR A 744 9.24 12.13 -29.19
CA THR A 744 10.08 12.96 -30.08
C THR A 744 10.22 14.36 -29.52
N SER A 745 9.14 15.12 -29.58
CA SER A 745 9.00 16.49 -29.12
C SER A 745 7.53 16.88 -29.22
N GLY A 746 7.05 17.66 -28.27
CA GLY A 746 5.67 18.12 -28.23
C GLY A 746 4.73 17.18 -27.49
N PHE A 747 3.44 17.31 -27.77
CA PHE A 747 2.36 16.72 -26.98
C PHE A 747 1.21 16.28 -27.87
N VAL A 748 0.41 15.36 -27.33
CA VAL A 748 -0.96 15.13 -27.79
C VAL A 748 -1.91 15.57 -26.70
N MET A 749 -2.94 16.30 -27.08
CA MET A 749 -3.92 16.86 -26.18
C MET A 749 -5.31 16.40 -26.58
N ALA A 750 -6.05 15.82 -25.63
CA ALA A 750 -7.48 15.61 -25.76
C ALA A 750 -8.24 16.84 -25.24
N ALA A 751 -9.34 17.13 -25.91
CA ALA A 751 -10.24 18.23 -25.56
C ALA A 751 -11.68 17.82 -25.83
N SER A 752 -12.63 18.61 -25.34
CA SER A 752 -14.03 18.53 -25.76
C SER A 752 -14.43 19.80 -26.50
N THR A 753 -15.27 19.64 -27.52
CA THR A 753 -15.91 20.74 -28.25
C THR A 753 -17.42 20.68 -28.07
N PHE A 754 -18.07 21.82 -27.85
CA PHE A 754 -19.54 21.92 -27.80
C PHE A 754 -20.01 23.34 -28.15
N GLU A 755 -21.15 23.45 -28.83
CA GLU A 755 -21.77 24.74 -29.17
C GLU A 755 -22.78 25.15 -28.09
N LEU A 756 -22.82 26.44 -27.72
CA LEU A 756 -23.62 26.94 -26.60
C LEU A 756 -25.06 27.35 -26.97
N LEU A 757 -25.39 27.51 -28.26
CA LEU A 757 -26.56 28.33 -28.68
C LEU A 757 -27.40 27.80 -29.85
N GLY A 758 -27.45 26.49 -30.12
CA GLY A 758 -28.38 25.98 -31.13
C GLY A 758 -28.78 24.52 -30.99
N ASP A 759 -29.69 24.14 -31.87
CA ASP A 759 -30.46 22.88 -31.87
C ASP A 759 -30.13 22.00 -33.10
N GLY A 760 -29.17 22.41 -33.92
CA GLY A 760 -28.79 21.73 -35.15
C GLY A 760 -27.92 20.46 -34.97
N VAL A 761 -28.00 19.55 -35.94
CA VAL A 761 -27.23 18.28 -36.00
C VAL A 761 -25.70 18.48 -36.04
N THR A 762 -25.21 19.70 -36.29
CA THR A 762 -23.78 20.08 -36.21
C THR A 762 -23.31 20.44 -34.80
N GLN A 763 -24.23 20.56 -33.84
CA GLN A 763 -23.98 21.03 -32.46
C GLN A 763 -23.69 19.91 -31.47
N VAL A 764 -23.32 18.74 -31.96
CA VAL A 764 -23.11 17.55 -31.12
C VAL A 764 -21.81 17.71 -30.35
N PRO A 765 -21.82 17.66 -28.99
CA PRO A 765 -20.59 17.68 -28.23
C PRO A 765 -19.71 16.51 -28.66
N ALA A 766 -18.45 16.82 -28.90
CA ALA A 766 -17.49 15.93 -29.51
C ALA A 766 -16.20 15.89 -28.70
N VAL A 767 -15.46 14.81 -28.88
CA VAL A 767 -14.08 14.71 -28.40
C VAL A 767 -13.20 15.26 -29.51
N ALA A 768 -12.15 16.00 -29.15
CA ALA A 768 -11.15 16.50 -30.06
C ALA A 768 -9.76 16.03 -29.62
N LEU A 769 -8.86 15.87 -30.59
CA LEU A 769 -7.46 15.55 -30.37
C LEU A 769 -6.61 16.53 -31.17
N ALA A 770 -5.56 17.06 -30.56
CA ALA A 770 -4.63 17.97 -31.20
C ALA A 770 -3.18 17.56 -30.91
N GLY A 771 -2.35 17.55 -31.95
CA GLY A 771 -0.90 17.51 -31.80
C GLY A 771 -0.40 18.92 -31.55
N VAL A 772 0.53 19.05 -30.61
CA VAL A 772 1.06 20.33 -30.17
C VAL A 772 2.59 20.25 -30.13
N ASP A 773 3.29 21.29 -30.58
CA ASP A 773 4.75 21.35 -30.48
C ASP A 773 5.22 21.72 -29.05
N THR A 774 6.54 21.78 -28.84
CA THR A 774 7.13 22.13 -27.54
C THR A 774 6.90 23.59 -27.12
N GLY A 775 6.43 24.44 -28.04
CA GLY A 775 6.05 25.84 -27.79
C GLY A 775 4.54 26.04 -27.62
N GLY A 776 3.76 24.96 -27.55
CA GLY A 776 2.31 25.01 -27.38
C GLY A 776 1.52 25.29 -28.66
N ARG A 777 2.14 25.28 -29.84
CA ARG A 777 1.44 25.53 -31.11
C ARG A 777 0.80 24.26 -31.64
N VAL A 778 -0.45 24.36 -32.09
CA VAL A 778 -1.17 23.24 -32.68
C VAL A 778 -0.59 22.90 -34.06
N THR A 779 -0.14 21.67 -34.25
CA THR A 779 0.43 21.17 -35.52
C THR A 779 -0.60 20.43 -36.36
N TRP A 780 -1.55 19.76 -35.72
CA TRP A 780 -2.73 19.16 -36.35
C TRP A 780 -3.86 19.07 -35.32
N SER A 781 -5.11 19.02 -35.78
CA SER A 781 -6.23 18.71 -34.88
C SER A 781 -7.40 18.05 -35.60
N LYS A 782 -8.11 17.19 -34.88
CA LYS A 782 -9.27 16.44 -35.36
C LYS A 782 -10.38 16.46 -34.30
N ARG A 783 -11.62 16.52 -34.78
CA ARG A 783 -12.85 16.35 -34.00
C ARG A 783 -13.45 14.98 -34.31
N TYR A 784 -13.92 14.28 -33.29
CA TYR A 784 -14.52 12.96 -33.35
C TYR A 784 -15.95 13.03 -32.82
N ALA A 785 -16.91 12.65 -33.65
CA ALA A 785 -18.33 12.60 -33.30
C ALA A 785 -18.88 11.19 -33.55
N LEU A 786 -19.58 10.62 -32.56
CA LEU A 786 -20.22 9.32 -32.67
C LEU A 786 -21.30 9.29 -33.76
N ARG A 787 -21.33 8.20 -34.53
CA ARG A 787 -22.39 7.83 -35.48
C ARG A 787 -23.19 6.69 -34.86
N GLY A 788 -24.23 7.01 -34.08
CA GLY A 788 -25.03 6.02 -33.36
C GLY A 788 -26.53 6.07 -33.69
N PRO A 789 -27.24 4.92 -33.70
CA PRO A 789 -28.67 4.82 -34.05
C PRO A 789 -29.65 5.51 -33.07
N ALA A 790 -29.15 6.09 -31.96
CA ALA A 790 -29.95 6.78 -30.95
C ALA A 790 -29.47 8.21 -30.64
N GLY A 791 -28.65 8.81 -31.51
CA GLY A 791 -28.10 10.15 -31.26
C GLY A 791 -27.22 10.24 -30.00
N ILE A 792 -26.53 9.14 -29.68
CA ILE A 792 -25.54 9.09 -28.59
C ILE A 792 -24.39 10.02 -28.93
N ARG A 793 -24.02 10.87 -27.98
CA ARG A 793 -22.95 11.86 -28.10
C ARG A 793 -22.07 11.85 -26.87
N ALA A 794 -20.80 12.19 -27.03
CA ALA A 794 -19.93 12.42 -25.87
C ALA A 794 -20.52 13.54 -25.02
N THR A 795 -20.52 13.41 -23.70
CA THR A 795 -21.01 14.46 -22.78
C THR A 795 -20.00 14.84 -21.72
N SER A 796 -18.85 14.16 -21.65
CA SER A 796 -17.77 14.46 -20.73
C SER A 796 -16.54 15.05 -21.41
N PHE A 797 -15.66 15.60 -20.58
CA PHE A 797 -14.26 15.77 -20.91
C PHE A 797 -13.60 14.41 -21.17
N GLY A 798 -12.85 14.34 -22.26
CA GLY A 798 -12.14 13.14 -22.67
C GLY A 798 -10.87 12.92 -21.84
N ALA A 799 -10.63 11.70 -21.38
CA ALA A 799 -9.36 11.29 -20.82
C ALA A 799 -8.44 10.76 -21.92
N LEU A 800 -7.13 10.97 -21.79
CA LEU A 800 -6.12 10.56 -22.78
C LEU A 800 -4.98 9.80 -22.10
N ARG A 801 -4.55 8.71 -22.75
CA ARG A 801 -3.31 7.99 -22.45
C ARG A 801 -2.62 7.59 -23.74
N LEU A 802 -1.30 7.59 -23.74
CA LEU A 802 -0.51 7.02 -24.84
C LEU A 802 -0.35 5.52 -24.63
N THR A 803 -0.31 4.80 -25.74
CA THR A 803 -0.13 3.35 -25.82
C THR A 803 1.22 3.04 -26.46
N ALA A 804 1.84 1.94 -26.06
CA ALA A 804 3.17 1.55 -26.49
C ALA A 804 3.30 1.35 -28.01
N ASP A 805 2.20 1.01 -28.68
CA ASP A 805 2.11 0.72 -30.11
C ASP A 805 1.80 1.94 -30.99
N GLY A 806 1.97 3.16 -30.46
CA GLY A 806 1.84 4.41 -31.23
C GLY A 806 0.49 5.11 -31.09
N GLY A 807 -0.43 4.58 -30.26
CA GLY A 807 -1.79 5.09 -30.17
C GLY A 807 -2.02 6.11 -29.06
N ALA A 808 -3.01 6.96 -29.26
CA ALA A 808 -3.69 7.78 -28.27
C ALA A 808 -5.01 7.08 -27.91
N GLN A 809 -5.05 6.47 -26.72
CA GLN A 809 -6.25 5.88 -26.13
C GLN A 809 -7.05 6.99 -25.45
N ILE A 810 -8.31 7.10 -25.84
CA ILE A 810 -9.23 8.13 -25.37
C ILE A 810 -10.45 7.44 -24.78
N SER A 811 -10.95 7.99 -23.68
CA SER A 811 -12.23 7.60 -23.10
C SER A 811 -13.08 8.84 -22.85
N ALA A 812 -14.40 8.70 -22.97
CA ALA A 812 -15.39 9.70 -22.63
C ALA A 812 -16.69 9.02 -22.16
N ILE A 813 -17.50 9.74 -21.40
CA ILE A 813 -18.88 9.35 -21.13
C ILE A 813 -19.74 9.82 -22.32
N ALA A 814 -20.65 8.97 -22.78
CA ALA A 814 -21.55 9.27 -23.86
C ALA A 814 -23.01 9.01 -23.45
N ASN A 815 -23.93 9.84 -23.92
CA ASN A 815 -25.37 9.71 -23.64
C ASN A 815 -26.19 9.95 -24.89
N ALA A 816 -27.32 9.26 -24.98
CA ALA A 816 -28.39 9.61 -25.91
C ALA A 816 -28.99 10.97 -25.57
N THR A 817 -29.52 11.65 -26.59
CA THR A 817 -30.06 13.01 -26.45
C THR A 817 -31.29 13.06 -25.52
N ASP A 818 -32.03 11.96 -25.44
CA ASP A 818 -33.16 11.77 -24.53
C ASP A 818 -32.77 11.28 -23.13
N GLY A 819 -31.48 11.04 -22.88
CA GLY A 819 -30.96 10.48 -21.63
C GLY A 819 -31.35 9.00 -21.38
N ALA A 820 -32.01 8.33 -22.34
CA ALA A 820 -32.51 6.97 -22.16
C ALA A 820 -31.40 5.91 -22.25
N ALA A 821 -30.31 6.23 -22.95
CA ALA A 821 -29.13 5.37 -23.07
C ALA A 821 -27.87 6.12 -22.68
N ALA A 822 -27.00 5.43 -21.96
CA ALA A 822 -25.74 5.94 -21.47
C ALA A 822 -24.65 4.88 -21.68
N ALA A 823 -23.44 5.33 -21.98
CA ALA A 823 -22.35 4.44 -22.36
C ALA A 823 -21.01 5.08 -21.99
N THR A 824 -19.97 4.24 -21.95
CA THR A 824 -18.60 4.73 -22.08
C THR A 824 -18.18 4.60 -23.54
N TRP A 825 -17.62 5.67 -24.08
CA TRP A 825 -17.07 5.71 -25.42
C TRP A 825 -15.55 5.65 -25.34
N ASN A 826 -14.97 4.62 -25.94
CA ASN A 826 -13.54 4.41 -26.00
C ASN A 826 -13.08 4.45 -27.47
N LEU A 827 -11.92 5.05 -27.70
CA LEU A 827 -11.38 5.33 -29.02
C LEU A 827 -9.86 5.18 -28.96
N LYS A 828 -9.26 4.52 -29.96
CA LYS A 828 -7.81 4.49 -30.13
C LYS A 828 -7.45 4.94 -31.54
N VAL A 829 -6.63 5.98 -31.61
CA VAL A 829 -6.16 6.58 -32.89
C VAL A 829 -4.65 6.78 -32.86
N PRO A 830 -3.96 6.86 -34.01
CA PRO A 830 -2.54 7.15 -34.03
C PRO A 830 -2.24 8.47 -33.32
N ALA A 831 -1.31 8.46 -32.37
CA ALA A 831 -0.92 9.67 -31.64
C ALA A 831 -0.26 10.72 -32.56
N LYS A 832 0.26 10.32 -33.71
CA LYS A 832 0.92 11.22 -34.67
C LYS A 832 -0.03 12.12 -35.47
N ASP A 833 -1.27 11.68 -35.72
CA ASP A 833 -2.19 12.38 -36.64
C ASP A 833 -3.68 12.20 -36.34
N GLY A 834 -4.05 11.31 -35.41
CA GLY A 834 -5.43 11.04 -35.04
C GLY A 834 -6.28 10.39 -36.14
N ALA A 835 -5.69 9.79 -37.18
CA ALA A 835 -6.46 9.19 -38.26
C ALA A 835 -7.30 7.98 -37.80
N ILE A 836 -8.56 7.92 -38.23
CA ILE A 836 -9.43 6.77 -38.01
C ILE A 836 -10.42 6.62 -39.17
N VAL A 837 -10.71 5.36 -39.53
CA VAL A 837 -11.77 4.97 -40.45
C VAL A 837 -12.59 3.89 -39.74
N ASP A 838 -13.64 4.31 -39.04
CA ASP A 838 -14.51 3.43 -38.28
C ASP A 838 -15.98 3.87 -38.49
N PRO A 839 -16.91 2.95 -38.77
CA PRO A 839 -18.30 3.30 -39.08
C PRO A 839 -19.03 3.99 -37.92
N GLN A 840 -18.58 3.81 -36.67
CA GLN A 840 -19.19 4.37 -35.47
C GLN A 840 -18.72 5.80 -35.16
N VAL A 841 -17.75 6.36 -35.89
CA VAL A 841 -17.20 7.69 -35.61
C VAL A 841 -16.95 8.49 -36.89
N THR A 842 -17.33 9.76 -36.87
CA THR A 842 -16.90 10.75 -37.85
C THR A 842 -15.67 11.46 -37.32
N ALA A 843 -14.54 11.34 -38.01
CA ALA A 843 -13.37 12.19 -37.78
C ALA A 843 -13.33 13.33 -38.80
N SER A 844 -13.31 14.58 -38.34
CA SER A 844 -13.20 15.77 -39.19
C SER A 844 -12.00 16.63 -38.78
N PRO A 845 -11.24 17.23 -39.73
CA PRO A 845 -10.23 18.22 -39.38
C PRO A 845 -10.84 19.39 -38.62
N MET A 846 -10.06 19.96 -37.70
CA MET A 846 -10.44 21.16 -36.96
C MET A 846 -9.38 22.25 -37.17
N ALA A 847 -9.83 23.49 -37.33
CA ALA A 847 -8.96 24.64 -37.56
C ALA A 847 -8.83 25.45 -36.26
N LEU A 848 -7.80 25.13 -35.47
CA LEU A 848 -7.47 25.88 -34.27
C LEU A 848 -6.50 27.02 -34.60
N ASP A 849 -6.73 28.21 -34.03
CA ASP A 849 -5.74 29.28 -33.96
C ASP A 849 -5.16 29.38 -32.54
N ASP A 850 -3.98 29.99 -32.39
CA ASP A 850 -3.26 30.15 -31.11
C ASP A 850 -3.97 31.11 -30.11
N GLY A 851 -5.00 31.82 -30.56
CA GLY A 851 -5.65 32.88 -29.81
C GLY A 851 -4.83 34.17 -29.67
N PRO A 852 -5.32 35.13 -28.87
CA PRO A 852 -4.62 36.38 -28.64
C PRO A 852 -3.29 36.13 -27.92
N THR A 853 -2.27 36.90 -28.26
CA THR A 853 -1.05 36.98 -27.44
C THR A 853 -1.41 37.62 -26.11
N CYS A 854 -1.35 36.83 -25.05
CA CYS A 854 -1.74 37.24 -23.72
C CYS A 854 -0.69 36.82 -22.71
N ALA A 855 -0.26 37.76 -21.87
CA ALA A 855 0.61 37.48 -20.74
C ALA A 855 -0.18 36.81 -19.62
N ILE A 856 0.48 35.86 -18.95
CA ILE A 856 0.02 35.30 -17.68
C ILE A 856 0.91 35.90 -16.61
N ASP A 857 0.31 36.68 -15.73
CA ASP A 857 0.97 37.26 -14.56
C ASP A 857 0.87 36.27 -13.40
N ASP A 858 1.97 36.11 -12.65
CA ASP A 858 1.99 35.31 -11.42
C ASP A 858 2.10 36.20 -10.17
N ALA A 859 1.50 35.73 -9.07
CA ALA A 859 1.60 36.36 -7.77
C ALA A 859 1.69 35.29 -6.67
N PRO A 860 2.43 35.53 -5.56
CA PRO A 860 2.42 34.65 -4.41
C PRO A 860 1.00 34.44 -3.89
N LEU A 861 0.67 33.20 -3.51
CA LEU A 861 -0.61 32.85 -2.93
C LEU A 861 -0.37 32.17 -1.58
N ALA A 862 -1.00 32.68 -0.52
CA ALA A 862 -0.96 32.07 0.79
C ALA A 862 -2.28 31.35 1.06
N PHE A 863 -2.19 30.07 1.43
CA PHE A 863 -3.31 29.30 1.95
C PHE A 863 -3.28 29.29 3.47
N ALA A 864 -4.44 29.43 4.11
CA ALA A 864 -4.59 29.08 5.51
C ALA A 864 -5.10 27.62 5.58
N GLN A 865 -4.33 26.76 6.23
CA GLN A 865 -4.66 25.35 6.46
C GLN A 865 -5.24 25.20 7.87
N ASN A 866 -6.47 24.70 7.95
CA ASN A 866 -7.11 24.42 9.23
C ASN A 866 -7.36 22.92 9.32
N ALA A 867 -6.78 22.27 10.33
CA ALA A 867 -7.04 20.86 10.60
C ALA A 867 -8.51 20.64 10.93
N VAL A 868 -9.07 19.53 10.45
CA VAL A 868 -10.47 19.15 10.69
C VAL A 868 -10.55 17.68 11.07
N GLU A 869 -11.46 17.34 11.96
CA GLU A 869 -11.75 15.95 12.28
C GLU A 869 -12.64 15.36 11.17
N VAL A 870 -12.35 14.13 10.75
CA VAL A 870 -13.13 13.40 9.75
C VAL A 870 -13.74 12.18 10.41
N GLU A 871 -15.06 12.10 10.40
CA GLU A 871 -15.74 10.90 10.86
C GLU A 871 -15.63 9.82 9.78
N THR A 872 -15.29 8.60 10.19
CA THR A 872 -15.16 7.47 9.27
C THR A 872 -16.16 6.38 9.64
N ALA A 873 -16.77 5.76 8.63
CA ALA A 873 -17.70 4.67 8.81
C ALA A 873 -17.42 3.56 7.79
N THR A 874 -17.39 2.31 8.24
CA THR A 874 -17.37 1.16 7.32
C THR A 874 -18.72 1.11 6.58
N ARG A 875 -18.68 0.96 5.26
CA ARG A 875 -19.88 0.91 4.42
C ARG A 875 -20.20 -0.52 4.02
N ALA A 876 -21.47 -0.90 4.16
CA ALA A 876 -21.99 -2.10 3.52
C ALA A 876 -22.22 -1.79 2.04
N VAL A 877 -21.35 -2.32 1.18
CA VAL A 877 -21.43 -2.16 -0.28
C VAL A 877 -21.50 -3.55 -0.89
N SER A 878 -22.48 -3.76 -1.77
CA SER A 878 -22.59 -5.00 -2.54
C SER A 878 -22.01 -4.84 -3.94
N VAL A 879 -21.56 -5.95 -4.53
CA VAL A 879 -20.86 -5.98 -5.83
C VAL A 879 -21.75 -6.67 -6.85
N GLU A 880 -21.99 -6.01 -7.98
CA GLU A 880 -22.77 -6.54 -9.10
C GLU A 880 -21.92 -6.54 -10.38
N ARG A 881 -21.57 -7.74 -10.89
CA ARG A 881 -20.76 -7.92 -12.12
C ARG A 881 -21.68 -7.97 -13.36
N ARG A 882 -21.30 -7.26 -14.43
CA ARG A 882 -22.12 -7.05 -15.64
C ARG A 882 -21.42 -7.47 -16.93
#